data_AF-A0A3N2NJK7-F1
#
_entry.id   AF-A0A3N2NJK7-F1
#
_cell.length_a   1.000
_cell.length_b   1.000
_cell.length_c   1.000
_cell.angle_alpha   90.00
_cell.angle_beta   90.00
_cell.angle_gamma   90.00
#
_symmetry.space_group_name_H-M   'P 1'
#
loop_
_entity.id
_entity.type
_entity.pdbx_description
1 polymer ?
#
loop_
_entity_poly.entity_id
_entity_poly.type
_entity_poly.pdbx_seq_one_letter_code
_entity_poly.pdbx_strand_id
1 'polypeptide(L)'
;MDFNYIHVAIRGEAQGATRTLYSYSPAGSDIDPRWGSMMVEPGAAVKRFLNASECYVLQQSEAGHYISLITRNTVAPERGFMMISLLISNGCALTGRQVLNTFTALKKAFIEDENLTDEAVEAALLEAGVPLEPLMLEAWKYTASAEGNTEPKGEAAYRTYISVQELESIFSFPGQPEYAAYRCIIVVSATTSLRPGVKMPRITVSIRKQYGVVCPDGVTASAPLVYDGDRLVLTYSKEGFNTHTETVVVGNPAAYTKYEGSTIQVRTAAQTGIRFIRRIPVKVTSTKGVPLNGYTISVNGHSVSTADPYIDFTERDLAPDEDVEIQVASNNYRPLKLKRPSAEMLTTEELVLELQPVEQGVTLRLDFGEGRVFEQQISIEKNTPEYNRLHSGNFHGFRAHRQVTSDHSEVYNVDVRLTNPPVAPNFETARLENGSSEVKKNAPKFVNVSDEASDPRPRIDTTVPTDPRRHEVPAETQGYDSAEEEDDDEAHTRPYRRKALMWLAGGLVAILVVVAVVFLLPEGDKYDVTPAAETEMISEDGTPGQTAPAPAPMTPEETADVEYLNNNAAWVLAKLTSPMGKALAQALVDGDLNALANNDYFAVKGRCTNTQAIQIADMAWQAIGSPNERGNSRKMRQGVKNGSVDLREMVNLLARVRPSENVNTAPRPAK
;
A
#
# COMPACT_ATOMS: atom_id res chain seq x y z
N MET A 1 -13.91 -38.14 15.61
CA MET A 1 -14.46 -37.57 14.38
C MET A 1 -14.30 -36.09 14.50
N ASP A 2 -13.36 -35.57 13.74
CA ASP A 2 -12.69 -34.33 14.13
C ASP A 2 -13.15 -33.13 13.27
N PHE A 3 -13.90 -33.38 12.19
CA PHE A 3 -14.35 -32.36 11.23
C PHE A 3 -15.88 -32.17 11.23
N ASN A 4 -16.43 -31.57 12.28
CA ASN A 4 -17.89 -31.46 12.49
C ASN A 4 -18.68 -30.56 11.52
N TYR A 5 -17.98 -29.93 10.56
CA TYR A 5 -18.55 -28.93 9.65
C TYR A 5 -18.42 -29.31 8.17
N ILE A 6 -17.86 -30.48 7.88
CA ILE A 6 -17.70 -30.99 6.51
C ILE A 6 -18.39 -32.34 6.41
N HIS A 7 -19.32 -32.47 5.48
CA HIS A 7 -19.86 -33.76 5.07
C HIS A 7 -19.27 -34.13 3.70
N VAL A 8 -18.97 -35.41 3.52
CA VAL A 8 -18.38 -35.93 2.28
C VAL A 8 -19.25 -37.06 1.75
N ALA A 9 -19.47 -37.11 0.44
CA ALA A 9 -20.11 -38.27 -0.16
C ALA A 9 -19.48 -38.61 -1.51
N ILE A 10 -19.47 -39.89 -1.84
CA ILE A 10 -19.18 -40.35 -3.19
C ILE A 10 -20.42 -40.99 -3.80
N ARG A 11 -20.75 -40.53 -5.02
CA ARG A 11 -21.85 -41.01 -5.83
C ARG A 11 -21.32 -41.64 -7.11
N GLY A 12 -21.96 -42.72 -7.54
CA GLY A 12 -21.62 -43.42 -8.78
C GLY A 12 -22.80 -44.23 -9.29
N GLU A 13 -22.62 -44.84 -10.47
CA GLU A 13 -23.65 -45.68 -11.07
C GLU A 13 -23.75 -47.02 -10.32
N ALA A 14 -24.91 -47.30 -9.75
CA ALA A 14 -25.21 -48.56 -9.07
C ALA A 14 -26.61 -49.04 -9.49
N GLN A 15 -26.70 -50.26 -10.01
CA GLN A 15 -27.96 -50.87 -10.47
C GLN A 15 -28.72 -50.00 -11.50
N GLY A 16 -27.98 -49.35 -12.42
CA GLY A 16 -28.55 -48.54 -13.50
C GLY A 16 -29.06 -47.15 -13.07
N ALA A 17 -28.73 -46.69 -11.87
CA ALA A 17 -29.03 -45.33 -11.41
C ALA A 17 -27.87 -44.74 -10.60
N THR A 18 -27.71 -43.42 -10.62
CA THR A 18 -26.68 -42.73 -9.83
C THR A 18 -27.09 -42.68 -8.35
N ARG A 19 -26.41 -43.45 -7.49
CA ARG A 19 -26.67 -43.54 -6.06
C ARG A 19 -25.47 -43.10 -5.22
N THR A 20 -25.72 -42.77 -3.96
CA THR A 20 -24.65 -42.57 -2.96
C THR A 20 -24.07 -43.93 -2.58
N LEU A 21 -22.78 -44.10 -2.84
CA LEU A 21 -22.04 -45.33 -2.55
C LEU A 21 -21.51 -45.29 -1.11
N TYR A 22 -21.09 -44.11 -0.66
CA TYR A 22 -20.60 -43.86 0.69
C TYR A 22 -20.87 -42.40 1.07
N SER A 23 -21.09 -42.16 2.37
CA SER A 23 -21.31 -40.83 2.95
C SER A 23 -20.66 -40.78 4.33
N TYR A 24 -19.80 -39.79 4.51
CA TYR A 24 -19.28 -39.34 5.79
C TYR A 24 -20.16 -38.20 6.32
N SER A 25 -20.72 -38.38 7.50
CA SER A 25 -21.44 -37.34 8.24
C SER A 25 -20.91 -37.30 9.67
N PRO A 26 -20.47 -36.13 10.17
CA PRO A 26 -19.91 -36.04 11.51
C PRO A 26 -20.93 -36.43 12.58
N ALA A 27 -20.45 -37.08 13.65
CA ALA A 27 -21.29 -37.50 14.77
C ALA A 27 -21.95 -36.28 15.45
N GLY A 28 -23.28 -36.32 15.58
CA GLY A 28 -24.06 -35.22 16.18
C GLY A 28 -24.47 -34.12 15.21
N SER A 29 -24.20 -34.26 13.90
CA SER A 29 -24.76 -33.36 12.91
C SER A 29 -26.22 -33.72 12.61
N ASP A 30 -27.13 -32.79 12.87
CA ASP A 30 -28.55 -32.87 12.48
C ASP A 30 -28.78 -32.48 11.00
N ILE A 31 -27.71 -32.14 10.29
CA ILE A 31 -27.79 -31.73 8.88
C ILE A 31 -28.00 -32.97 8.02
N ASP A 32 -29.14 -33.04 7.32
CA ASP A 32 -29.34 -33.96 6.20
C ASP A 32 -28.82 -33.31 4.91
N PRO A 33 -27.63 -33.72 4.41
CA PRO A 33 -27.03 -33.14 3.20
C PRO A 33 -27.80 -33.46 1.91
N ARG A 34 -28.92 -34.21 1.96
CA ARG A 34 -29.83 -34.47 0.82
C ARG A 34 -29.11 -34.80 -0.49
N TRP A 35 -28.07 -35.63 -0.42
CA TRP A 35 -27.17 -35.94 -1.53
C TRP A 35 -27.88 -36.41 -2.81
N GLY A 36 -29.05 -37.05 -2.68
CA GLY A 36 -29.80 -37.62 -3.80
C GLY A 36 -30.67 -36.62 -4.58
N SER A 37 -31.25 -35.61 -3.91
CA SER A 37 -32.27 -34.73 -4.51
C SER A 37 -31.75 -33.36 -4.94
N MET A 38 -30.69 -32.86 -4.29
CA MET A 38 -30.15 -31.52 -4.54
C MET A 38 -29.03 -31.48 -5.57
N MET A 39 -28.30 -32.58 -5.74
CA MET A 39 -27.10 -32.64 -6.60
C MET A 39 -27.44 -32.85 -8.09
N VAL A 40 -26.48 -32.59 -8.97
CA VAL A 40 -26.59 -32.86 -10.42
C VAL A 40 -26.30 -34.33 -10.72
N GLU A 41 -26.92 -34.89 -11.76
CA GLU A 41 -26.58 -36.22 -12.26
C GLU A 41 -25.20 -36.16 -12.96
N PRO A 42 -24.19 -36.93 -12.50
CA PRO A 42 -22.80 -36.80 -12.95
C PRO A 42 -22.62 -37.01 -14.46
N GLY A 43 -23.26 -38.04 -15.02
CA GLY A 43 -23.15 -38.36 -16.44
C GLY A 43 -23.73 -37.25 -17.32
N ALA A 44 -24.91 -36.73 -16.98
CA ALA A 44 -25.59 -35.66 -17.69
C ALA A 44 -24.82 -34.35 -17.61
N ALA A 45 -24.23 -34.02 -16.45
CA ALA A 45 -23.42 -32.82 -16.27
C ALA A 45 -22.22 -32.79 -17.22
N VAL A 46 -21.45 -33.88 -17.28
CA VAL A 46 -20.25 -33.96 -18.14
C VAL A 46 -20.62 -34.07 -19.62
N LYS A 47 -21.67 -34.84 -19.97
CA LYS A 47 -22.11 -35.04 -21.38
C LYS A 47 -22.55 -33.76 -22.09
N ARG A 48 -22.90 -32.70 -21.33
CA ARG A 48 -23.16 -31.35 -21.86
C ARG A 48 -21.95 -30.72 -22.55
N PHE A 49 -20.75 -31.22 -22.27
CA PHE A 49 -19.50 -30.69 -22.79
C PHE A 49 -18.79 -31.68 -23.72
N LEU A 50 -17.99 -31.15 -24.64
CA LEU A 50 -17.05 -31.87 -25.47
C LEU A 50 -15.68 -31.86 -24.78
N ASN A 51 -15.01 -33.01 -24.76
CA ASN A 51 -13.65 -33.19 -24.22
C ASN A 51 -13.50 -32.92 -22.71
N ALA A 52 -14.59 -32.91 -21.94
CA ALA A 52 -14.52 -32.86 -20.48
C ALA A 52 -14.29 -34.27 -19.92
N SER A 53 -13.13 -34.50 -19.29
CA SER A 53 -12.87 -35.68 -18.45
C SER A 53 -13.26 -35.45 -17.00
N GLU A 54 -13.18 -34.20 -16.56
CA GLU A 54 -13.46 -33.74 -15.20
C GLU A 54 -14.19 -32.41 -15.24
N CYS A 55 -15.10 -32.20 -14.30
CA CYS A 55 -15.70 -30.90 -14.05
C CYS A 55 -16.05 -30.76 -12.56
N TYR A 56 -16.25 -29.52 -12.12
CA TYR A 56 -16.68 -29.24 -10.77
C TYR A 56 -18.08 -28.64 -10.77
N VAL A 57 -18.82 -28.81 -9.67
CA VAL A 57 -20.16 -28.27 -9.51
C VAL A 57 -20.22 -27.48 -8.22
N LEU A 58 -20.72 -26.24 -8.30
CA LEU A 58 -20.99 -25.39 -7.15
C LEU A 58 -22.49 -25.25 -6.97
N GLN A 59 -22.97 -25.46 -5.74
CA GLN A 59 -24.34 -25.19 -5.34
C GLN A 59 -24.36 -24.61 -3.93
N GLN A 60 -25.41 -23.87 -3.61
CA GLN A 60 -25.56 -23.23 -2.32
C GLN A 60 -26.96 -23.50 -1.76
N SER A 61 -27.06 -23.74 -0.46
CA SER A 61 -28.32 -23.86 0.27
C SER A 61 -28.18 -23.30 1.68
N GLU A 62 -29.27 -23.31 2.45
CA GLU A 62 -29.27 -22.94 3.87
C GLU A 62 -28.30 -23.78 4.72
N ALA A 63 -28.05 -25.02 4.31
CA ALA A 63 -27.10 -25.92 4.98
C ALA A 63 -25.63 -25.50 4.74
N GLY A 64 -25.36 -24.78 3.64
CA GLY A 64 -24.03 -24.29 3.30
C GLY A 64 -23.70 -24.43 1.81
N HIS A 65 -22.44 -24.71 1.51
CA HIS A 65 -21.91 -24.78 0.15
C HIS A 65 -21.62 -26.22 -0.25
N TYR A 66 -22.25 -26.65 -1.33
CA TYR A 66 -21.91 -27.91 -1.98
C TYR A 66 -20.88 -27.64 -3.08
N ILE A 67 -19.74 -28.29 -2.95
CA ILE A 67 -18.70 -28.31 -3.97
C ILE A 67 -18.51 -29.77 -4.35
N SER A 68 -18.64 -30.08 -5.63
CA SER A 68 -18.48 -31.45 -6.13
C SER A 68 -17.44 -31.53 -7.23
N LEU A 69 -16.66 -32.61 -7.24
CA LEU A 69 -15.83 -33.05 -8.35
C LEU A 69 -16.56 -34.19 -9.07
N ILE A 70 -16.77 -34.06 -10.37
CA ILE A 70 -17.19 -35.15 -11.24
C ILE A 70 -15.99 -35.60 -12.05
N THR A 71 -15.65 -36.88 -11.96
CA THR A 71 -14.52 -37.50 -12.66
C THR A 71 -14.92 -38.88 -13.16
N ARG A 72 -14.25 -39.36 -14.21
CA ARG A 72 -14.38 -40.77 -14.62
C ARG A 72 -13.68 -41.68 -13.60
N ASN A 73 -14.24 -42.86 -13.36
CA ASN A 73 -13.51 -43.91 -12.65
C ASN A 73 -12.38 -44.43 -13.57
N THR A 74 -11.13 -44.19 -13.19
CA THR A 74 -9.94 -44.58 -13.96
C THR A 74 -9.56 -46.04 -13.76
N VAL A 75 -9.88 -46.63 -12.61
CA VAL A 75 -9.58 -48.01 -12.25
C VAL A 75 -10.62 -48.98 -12.82
N ALA A 76 -11.89 -48.59 -12.76
CA ALA A 76 -13.05 -49.36 -13.22
C ALA A 76 -13.92 -48.51 -14.18
N PRO A 77 -13.49 -48.30 -15.45
CA PRO A 77 -14.16 -47.41 -16.39
C PRO A 77 -15.61 -47.77 -16.71
N GLU A 78 -16.00 -49.02 -16.49
CA GLU A 78 -17.37 -49.54 -16.59
C GLU A 78 -18.33 -48.96 -15.55
N ARG A 79 -17.81 -48.44 -14.42
CA ARG A 79 -18.59 -47.72 -13.40
C ARG A 79 -18.91 -46.27 -13.79
N GLY A 80 -18.48 -45.85 -14.98
CA GLY A 80 -18.85 -44.57 -15.57
C GLY A 80 -18.25 -43.36 -14.85
N PHE A 81 -19.07 -42.32 -14.69
CA PHE A 81 -18.70 -41.09 -13.98
C PHE A 81 -19.09 -41.19 -12.51
N MET A 82 -18.16 -40.78 -11.66
CA MET A 82 -18.36 -40.68 -10.22
C MET A 82 -18.31 -39.21 -9.80
N MET A 83 -18.99 -38.90 -8.71
CA MET A 83 -19.05 -37.56 -8.15
C MET A 83 -18.70 -37.60 -6.66
N ILE A 84 -17.62 -36.92 -6.30
CA ILE A 84 -17.22 -36.69 -4.92
C ILE A 84 -17.77 -35.32 -4.54
N SER A 85 -18.58 -35.26 -3.48
CA SER A 85 -19.21 -34.03 -3.01
C SER A 85 -18.75 -33.68 -1.61
N LEU A 86 -18.46 -32.41 -1.40
CA LEU A 86 -18.22 -31.77 -0.12
C LEU A 86 -19.41 -30.87 0.17
N LEU A 87 -20.01 -31.00 1.36
CA LEU A 87 -20.89 -29.99 1.93
C LEU A 87 -20.12 -29.32 3.07
N ILE A 88 -19.82 -28.05 2.88
CA ILE A 88 -19.19 -27.20 3.88
C ILE A 88 -20.32 -26.43 4.56
N SER A 89 -20.44 -26.58 5.89
CA SER A 89 -21.48 -25.95 6.68
C SER A 89 -21.55 -24.44 6.48
N ASN A 90 -22.75 -23.90 6.57
CA ASN A 90 -23.03 -22.49 6.33
C ASN A 90 -22.12 -21.55 7.16
N GLY A 91 -21.43 -20.62 6.50
CA GLY A 91 -20.49 -19.69 7.14
C GLY A 91 -19.09 -20.27 7.42
N CYS A 92 -18.87 -21.58 7.35
CA CYS A 92 -17.54 -22.16 7.48
C CYS A 92 -16.77 -21.94 6.17
N ALA A 93 -15.56 -21.38 6.24
CA ALA A 93 -14.76 -21.06 5.07
C ALA A 93 -13.58 -22.02 4.88
N LEU A 94 -13.33 -22.39 3.62
CA LEU A 94 -12.12 -23.08 3.20
C LEU A 94 -11.43 -22.30 2.08
N THR A 95 -10.11 -22.40 2.00
CA THR A 95 -9.36 -21.90 0.85
C THR A 95 -9.59 -22.81 -0.35
N GLY A 96 -9.56 -22.26 -1.57
CA GLY A 96 -9.72 -23.07 -2.77
C GLY A 96 -8.61 -24.12 -2.93
N ARG A 97 -7.42 -23.84 -2.42
CA ARG A 97 -6.32 -24.80 -2.33
C ARG A 97 -6.67 -25.98 -1.43
N GLN A 98 -7.22 -25.74 -0.24
CA GLN A 98 -7.70 -26.81 0.64
C GLN A 98 -8.76 -27.66 -0.07
N VAL A 99 -9.77 -27.03 -0.70
CA VAL A 99 -10.81 -27.74 -1.44
C VAL A 99 -10.24 -28.62 -2.56
N LEU A 100 -9.31 -28.10 -3.36
CA LEU A 100 -8.65 -28.87 -4.43
C LEU A 100 -7.80 -30.02 -3.91
N ASN A 101 -7.04 -29.80 -2.84
CA ASN A 101 -6.24 -30.84 -2.21
C ASN A 101 -7.14 -31.93 -1.62
N THR A 102 -8.26 -31.55 -0.99
CA THR A 102 -9.26 -32.49 -0.48
C THR A 102 -9.82 -33.36 -1.61
N PHE A 103 -10.20 -32.77 -2.74
CA PHE A 103 -10.64 -33.58 -3.89
C PHE A 103 -9.56 -34.50 -4.42
N THR A 104 -8.30 -34.06 -4.45
CA THR A 104 -7.18 -34.89 -4.90
C THR A 104 -6.98 -36.09 -3.97
N ALA A 105 -6.95 -35.86 -2.66
CA ALA A 105 -6.78 -36.89 -1.65
C ALA A 105 -7.99 -37.87 -1.61
N LEU A 106 -9.22 -37.35 -1.67
CA LEU A 106 -10.42 -38.18 -1.72
C LEU A 106 -10.56 -38.97 -3.02
N LYS A 107 -10.13 -38.39 -4.16
CA LYS A 107 -10.10 -39.10 -5.44
C LYS A 107 -9.17 -40.31 -5.35
N LYS A 108 -7.97 -40.12 -4.79
CA LYS A 108 -7.02 -41.22 -4.54
C LYS A 108 -7.65 -42.27 -3.61
N ALA A 109 -8.12 -41.87 -2.43
CA ALA A 109 -8.68 -42.80 -1.45
C ALA A 109 -9.90 -43.58 -1.98
N PHE A 110 -10.88 -42.90 -2.57
CA PHE A 110 -12.14 -43.53 -2.97
C PHE A 110 -12.08 -44.24 -4.33
N ILE A 111 -11.28 -43.75 -5.28
CA ILE A 111 -11.26 -44.28 -6.66
C ILE A 111 -10.06 -45.19 -6.89
N GLU A 112 -8.87 -44.76 -6.47
CA GLU A 112 -7.62 -45.48 -6.74
C GLU A 112 -7.40 -46.60 -5.73
N ASP A 113 -7.61 -46.31 -4.44
CA ASP A 113 -7.42 -47.25 -3.34
C ASP A 113 -8.70 -48.02 -2.95
N GLU A 114 -9.86 -47.64 -3.52
CA GLU A 114 -11.20 -48.15 -3.19
C GLU A 114 -11.52 -48.18 -1.67
N ASN A 115 -10.93 -47.26 -0.90
CA ASN A 115 -11.04 -47.21 0.55
C ASN A 115 -12.17 -46.26 0.99
N LEU A 116 -13.37 -46.81 1.20
CA LEU A 116 -14.59 -46.09 1.57
C LEU A 116 -14.84 -46.14 3.08
N THR A 117 -13.93 -45.61 3.89
CA THR A 117 -14.08 -45.55 5.37
C THR A 117 -13.96 -44.13 5.90
N ASP A 118 -14.51 -43.90 7.10
CA ASP A 118 -14.48 -42.60 7.78
C ASP A 118 -13.04 -42.19 8.11
N GLU A 119 -12.17 -43.14 8.49
CA GLU A 119 -10.76 -42.87 8.77
C GLU A 119 -10.01 -42.41 7.50
N ALA A 120 -10.36 -42.95 6.33
CA ALA A 120 -9.78 -42.54 5.06
C ALA A 120 -10.17 -41.10 4.70
N VAL A 121 -11.41 -40.70 4.99
CA VAL A 121 -11.88 -39.31 4.80
C VAL A 121 -11.14 -38.37 5.73
N GLU A 122 -11.03 -38.70 7.01
CA GLU A 122 -10.34 -37.87 8.00
C GLU A 122 -8.86 -37.71 7.66
N ALA A 123 -8.19 -38.78 7.24
CA ALA A 123 -6.82 -38.72 6.74
C ALA A 123 -6.69 -37.82 5.50
N ALA A 124 -7.62 -37.91 4.54
CA ALA A 124 -7.64 -37.07 3.35
C ALA A 124 -7.87 -35.58 3.66
N LEU A 125 -8.73 -35.26 4.63
CA LEU A 125 -8.96 -33.89 5.10
C LEU A 125 -7.71 -33.31 5.79
N LEU A 126 -7.05 -34.11 6.65
CA LEU A 126 -5.80 -33.72 7.30
C LEU A 126 -4.66 -33.50 6.29
N GLU A 127 -4.47 -34.41 5.33
CA GLU A 127 -3.46 -34.28 4.27
C GLU A 127 -3.71 -33.03 3.40
N ALA A 128 -4.97 -32.67 3.18
CA ALA A 128 -5.35 -31.47 2.44
C ALA A 128 -5.14 -30.15 3.21
N GLY A 129 -4.74 -30.22 4.49
CA GLY A 129 -4.55 -29.05 5.35
C GLY A 129 -5.87 -28.38 5.75
N VAL A 130 -6.96 -29.14 5.79
CA VAL A 130 -8.26 -28.67 6.30
C VAL A 130 -8.15 -28.49 7.81
N PRO A 131 -8.57 -27.34 8.37
CA PRO A 131 -8.48 -27.10 9.80
C PRO A 131 -9.56 -27.89 10.56
N LEU A 132 -9.26 -28.32 11.78
CA LEU A 132 -10.27 -28.93 12.66
C LEU A 132 -11.37 -27.93 13.04
N GLU A 133 -10.98 -26.69 13.31
CA GLU A 133 -11.88 -25.58 13.58
C GLU A 133 -11.90 -24.63 12.36
N PRO A 134 -13.04 -24.51 11.66
CA PRO A 134 -13.13 -23.66 10.50
C PRO A 134 -13.12 -22.19 10.90
N LEU A 135 -12.59 -21.34 10.02
CA LEU A 135 -12.85 -19.92 10.14
C LEU A 135 -14.29 -19.62 9.71
N MET A 136 -15.03 -18.94 10.58
CA MET A 136 -16.40 -18.50 10.29
C MET A 136 -16.36 -17.15 9.57
N LEU A 137 -16.86 -17.11 8.33
CA LEU A 137 -16.87 -15.91 7.50
C LEU A 137 -18.29 -15.57 7.03
N GLU A 138 -18.68 -14.30 7.15
CA GLU A 138 -19.94 -13.79 6.61
C GLU A 138 -20.05 -13.96 5.08
N ALA A 139 -18.93 -13.83 4.35
CA ALA A 139 -18.89 -14.06 2.90
C ALA A 139 -19.25 -15.50 2.49
N TRP A 140 -19.14 -16.45 3.43
CA TRP A 140 -19.54 -17.85 3.24
C TRP A 140 -20.95 -18.14 3.75
N LYS A 141 -21.68 -17.15 4.26
CA LYS A 141 -23.06 -17.36 4.65
C LYS A 141 -24.00 -17.39 3.45
N TYR A 142 -24.95 -18.31 3.49
CA TYR A 142 -26.08 -18.35 2.59
C TYR A 142 -26.92 -17.10 2.76
N THR A 143 -27.02 -16.35 1.67
CA THR A 143 -27.98 -15.28 1.52
C THR A 143 -29.11 -15.80 0.64
N ALA A 144 -30.28 -16.00 1.22
CA ALA A 144 -31.48 -16.16 0.41
C ALA A 144 -31.58 -14.89 -0.43
N SER A 145 -31.71 -15.04 -1.76
CA SER A 145 -31.84 -13.89 -2.66
C SER A 145 -32.84 -12.91 -2.07
N ALA A 146 -32.39 -11.69 -1.77
CA ALA A 146 -33.16 -10.65 -1.11
C ALA A 146 -34.15 -10.05 -2.11
N GLU A 147 -35.11 -10.86 -2.56
CA GLU A 147 -36.26 -10.45 -3.34
C GLU A 147 -37.17 -11.68 -3.39
N GLY A 148 -38.46 -11.47 -3.17
CA GLY A 148 -39.50 -12.46 -3.44
C GLY A 148 -39.65 -12.75 -4.94
N ASN A 149 -38.55 -13.00 -5.63
CA ASN A 149 -38.52 -13.43 -7.01
C ASN A 149 -38.98 -14.89 -7.06
N THR A 150 -40.28 -15.02 -7.27
CA THR A 150 -40.99 -16.21 -7.76
C THR A 150 -40.57 -16.61 -9.18
N GLU A 151 -39.47 -16.06 -9.73
CA GLU A 151 -38.92 -16.55 -10.98
C GLU A 151 -38.18 -17.88 -10.75
N PRO A 152 -38.47 -18.91 -11.55
CA PRO A 152 -37.82 -20.20 -11.41
C PRO A 152 -36.31 -20.05 -11.67
N LYS A 153 -35.47 -20.43 -10.70
CA LYS A 153 -34.02 -20.51 -10.88
C LYS A 153 -33.70 -21.33 -12.14
N GLY A 154 -32.81 -20.82 -12.99
CA GLY A 154 -32.29 -21.58 -14.12
C GLY A 154 -31.64 -22.89 -13.65
N GLU A 155 -31.76 -23.97 -14.42
CA GLU A 155 -31.31 -25.29 -13.97
C GLU A 155 -29.78 -25.35 -13.75
N ALA A 156 -29.01 -24.76 -14.66
CA ALA A 156 -27.55 -24.74 -14.60
C ALA A 156 -26.98 -23.59 -15.43
N ALA A 157 -25.83 -23.07 -14.99
CA ALA A 157 -24.92 -22.26 -15.81
C ALA A 157 -23.51 -22.85 -15.75
N TYR A 158 -22.59 -22.35 -16.57
CA TYR A 158 -21.19 -22.78 -16.48
C TYR A 158 -20.19 -21.64 -16.51
N ARG A 159 -19.04 -21.86 -15.88
CA ARG A 159 -17.85 -21.01 -15.95
C ARG A 159 -16.64 -21.84 -16.36
N THR A 160 -15.70 -21.19 -17.02
CA THR A 160 -14.43 -21.79 -17.42
C THR A 160 -13.30 -21.31 -16.52
N TYR A 161 -12.29 -22.13 -16.27
CA TYR A 161 -11.02 -21.71 -15.68
C TYR A 161 -9.84 -22.01 -16.63
N ILE A 162 -8.83 -21.16 -16.65
CA ILE A 162 -7.60 -21.32 -17.45
C ILE A 162 -6.40 -21.82 -16.63
N SER A 163 -6.42 -21.63 -15.30
CA SER A 163 -5.31 -21.98 -14.42
C SER A 163 -5.81 -22.54 -13.07
N VAL A 164 -4.92 -23.22 -12.36
CA VAL A 164 -5.20 -23.71 -11.00
C VAL A 164 -5.49 -22.55 -10.05
N GLN A 165 -4.76 -21.42 -10.18
CA GLN A 165 -4.98 -20.23 -9.35
C GLN A 165 -6.38 -19.61 -9.56
N GLU A 166 -6.89 -19.60 -10.79
CA GLU A 166 -8.27 -19.16 -11.05
C GLU A 166 -9.29 -20.12 -10.43
N LEU A 167 -9.04 -21.43 -10.52
CA LEU A 167 -9.90 -22.44 -9.91
C LEU A 167 -9.90 -22.35 -8.37
N GLU A 168 -8.73 -22.13 -7.75
CA GLU A 168 -8.61 -21.81 -6.32
C GLU A 168 -9.41 -20.55 -5.97
N SER A 169 -9.32 -19.50 -6.78
CA SER A 169 -10.11 -18.29 -6.56
C SER A 169 -11.61 -18.58 -6.67
N ILE A 170 -12.05 -19.40 -7.61
CA ILE A 170 -13.47 -19.77 -7.75
C ILE A 170 -13.98 -20.48 -6.49
N PHE A 171 -13.19 -21.38 -5.91
CA PHE A 171 -13.57 -22.13 -4.72
C PHE A 171 -13.41 -21.37 -3.41
N SER A 172 -12.52 -20.37 -3.35
CA SER A 172 -12.44 -19.47 -2.20
C SER A 172 -13.59 -18.49 -2.10
N PHE A 173 -14.27 -18.18 -3.21
CA PHE A 173 -15.38 -17.22 -3.23
C PHE A 173 -16.64 -17.83 -3.87
N PRO A 174 -17.26 -18.86 -3.24
CA PRO A 174 -18.37 -19.60 -3.83
C PRO A 174 -19.66 -18.78 -3.93
N GLY A 175 -19.86 -17.79 -3.05
CA GLY A 175 -21.02 -16.88 -3.10
C GLY A 175 -20.81 -15.74 -4.09
N GLN A 176 -21.27 -15.90 -5.33
CA GLN A 176 -21.25 -14.83 -6.35
C GLN A 176 -22.66 -14.37 -6.69
N PRO A 177 -22.92 -13.04 -6.84
CA PRO A 177 -24.25 -12.54 -7.21
C PRO A 177 -24.79 -13.18 -8.49
N GLU A 178 -23.95 -13.41 -9.50
CA GLU A 178 -24.31 -14.01 -10.78
C GLU A 178 -24.70 -15.48 -10.65
N TYR A 179 -24.34 -16.15 -9.55
CA TYR A 179 -24.69 -17.55 -9.32
C TYR A 179 -26.12 -17.70 -8.78
N ALA A 180 -26.67 -16.66 -8.15
CA ALA A 180 -27.97 -16.73 -7.48
C ALA A 180 -29.14 -17.08 -8.41
N ALA A 181 -29.03 -16.73 -9.69
CA ALA A 181 -30.03 -17.01 -10.72
C ALA A 181 -30.11 -18.50 -11.13
N TYR A 182 -29.17 -19.33 -10.69
CA TYR A 182 -29.05 -20.72 -11.11
C TYR A 182 -29.07 -21.69 -9.92
N ARG A 183 -29.58 -22.90 -10.14
CA ARG A 183 -29.53 -23.98 -9.14
C ARG A 183 -28.11 -24.52 -8.94
N CYS A 184 -27.30 -24.53 -9.99
CA CYS A 184 -25.93 -25.01 -9.95
C CYS A 184 -25.04 -24.33 -10.98
N ILE A 185 -23.75 -24.22 -10.67
CA ILE A 185 -22.73 -23.70 -11.57
C ILE A 185 -21.75 -24.82 -11.87
N ILE A 186 -21.58 -25.16 -13.15
CA ILE A 186 -20.58 -26.14 -13.58
C ILE A 186 -19.29 -25.41 -13.95
N VAL A 187 -18.18 -25.81 -13.35
CA VAL A 187 -16.86 -25.23 -13.58
C VAL A 187 -16.02 -26.22 -14.38
N VAL A 188 -15.57 -25.81 -15.57
CA VAL A 188 -14.82 -26.65 -16.53
C VAL A 188 -13.55 -25.96 -17.01
N SER A 189 -12.57 -26.71 -17.51
CA SER A 189 -11.41 -26.11 -18.17
C SER A 189 -11.84 -25.24 -19.36
N ALA A 190 -11.12 -24.14 -19.62
CA ALA A 190 -11.34 -23.31 -20.81
C ALA A 190 -11.08 -24.04 -22.14
N THR A 191 -10.39 -25.19 -22.11
CA THR A 191 -10.20 -26.07 -23.27
C THR A 191 -11.45 -26.88 -23.62
N THR A 192 -12.41 -26.93 -22.70
CA THR A 192 -13.69 -27.63 -22.86
C THR A 192 -14.70 -26.73 -23.59
N SER A 193 -15.46 -27.30 -24.52
CA SER A 193 -16.53 -26.59 -25.24
C SER A 193 -17.89 -27.18 -24.95
N LEU A 194 -18.94 -26.35 -24.94
CA LEU A 194 -20.31 -26.84 -24.82
C LEU A 194 -20.69 -27.65 -26.08
N ARG A 195 -21.37 -28.78 -25.90
CA ARG A 195 -21.82 -29.62 -27.02
C ARG A 195 -22.86 -28.86 -27.86
N PRO A 196 -22.80 -28.92 -29.21
CA PRO A 196 -23.80 -28.31 -30.07
C PRO A 196 -25.23 -28.72 -29.69
N GLY A 197 -26.14 -27.74 -29.64
CA GLY A 197 -27.55 -27.95 -29.28
C GLY A 197 -27.87 -27.88 -27.79
N VAL A 198 -26.87 -27.91 -26.90
CA VAL A 198 -27.07 -27.67 -25.46
C VAL A 198 -27.22 -26.17 -25.21
N LYS A 199 -28.32 -25.76 -24.58
CA LYS A 199 -28.54 -24.38 -24.14
C LYS A 199 -28.17 -24.26 -22.67
N MET A 200 -26.98 -23.73 -22.38
CA MET A 200 -26.53 -23.43 -21.03
C MET A 200 -25.76 -22.11 -21.04
N PRO A 201 -26.13 -21.10 -20.22
CA PRO A 201 -25.46 -19.81 -20.21
C PRO A 201 -24.04 -19.92 -19.63
N ARG A 202 -23.11 -19.16 -20.23
CA ARG A 202 -21.72 -19.04 -19.75
C ARG A 202 -21.59 -17.78 -18.87
N ILE A 203 -21.08 -17.93 -17.66
CA ILE A 203 -20.75 -16.81 -16.79
C ILE A 203 -19.32 -16.36 -17.05
N THR A 204 -19.17 -15.19 -17.66
CA THR A 204 -17.87 -14.60 -18.06
C THR A 204 -17.41 -13.46 -17.16
N VAL A 205 -18.27 -12.98 -16.26
CA VAL A 205 -17.91 -11.94 -15.26
C VAL A 205 -16.76 -12.46 -14.40
N SER A 206 -15.85 -11.59 -13.97
CA SER A 206 -14.76 -11.97 -13.04
C SER A 206 -15.32 -12.33 -11.67
N ILE A 207 -14.59 -13.16 -10.91
CA ILE A 207 -14.93 -13.42 -9.50
C ILE A 207 -14.85 -12.11 -8.73
N ARG A 208 -15.96 -11.73 -8.07
CA ARG A 208 -15.98 -10.66 -7.10
C ARG A 208 -15.44 -11.21 -5.78
N LYS A 209 -14.23 -10.80 -5.40
CA LYS A 209 -13.58 -11.27 -4.17
C LYS A 209 -14.03 -10.39 -3.01
N GLN A 210 -14.67 -11.01 -2.03
CA GLN A 210 -15.02 -10.40 -0.77
C GLN A 210 -14.26 -11.12 0.34
N TYR A 211 -13.48 -10.38 1.10
CA TYR A 211 -12.63 -10.91 2.14
C TYR A 211 -13.21 -10.66 3.52
N GLY A 212 -13.10 -11.65 4.40
CA GLY A 212 -13.24 -11.46 5.85
C GLY A 212 -11.93 -10.99 6.46
N VAL A 213 -11.98 -9.95 7.30
CA VAL A 213 -10.80 -9.40 7.97
C VAL A 213 -10.70 -9.98 9.37
N VAL A 214 -9.60 -10.67 9.65
CA VAL A 214 -9.29 -11.26 10.96
C VAL A 214 -8.20 -10.43 11.61
N CYS A 215 -8.53 -9.77 12.71
CA CYS A 215 -7.60 -8.93 13.47
C CYS A 215 -7.09 -9.67 14.71
N PRO A 216 -5.78 -9.60 15.00
CA PRO A 216 -5.24 -10.04 16.28
C PRO A 216 -5.56 -9.00 17.38
N ASP A 217 -5.29 -9.38 18.64
CA ASP A 217 -5.46 -8.49 19.78
C ASP A 217 -4.68 -7.17 19.62
N GLY A 218 -5.31 -6.07 20.04
CA GLY A 218 -4.73 -4.73 19.92
C GLY A 218 -4.76 -4.15 18.50
N VAL A 219 -5.44 -4.78 17.56
CA VAL A 219 -5.64 -4.25 16.20
C VAL A 219 -7.11 -4.27 15.85
N THR A 220 -7.59 -3.19 15.24
CA THR A 220 -8.97 -3.09 14.73
C THR A 220 -8.94 -2.68 13.27
N ALA A 221 -9.90 -3.18 12.50
CA ALA A 221 -10.08 -2.83 11.11
C ALA A 221 -11.32 -1.94 10.94
N SER A 222 -11.30 -1.04 9.96
CA SER A 222 -12.45 -0.17 9.65
C SER A 222 -13.71 -0.94 9.24
N ALA A 223 -13.55 -2.15 8.69
CA ALA A 223 -14.65 -3.04 8.35
C ALA A 223 -14.23 -4.51 8.52
N PRO A 224 -15.15 -5.39 8.98
CA PRO A 224 -14.89 -6.83 9.08
C PRO A 224 -14.98 -7.55 7.72
N LEU A 225 -15.58 -6.90 6.70
CA LEU A 225 -15.73 -7.41 5.35
C LEU A 225 -15.38 -6.32 4.35
N VAL A 226 -14.60 -6.68 3.34
CA VAL A 226 -14.12 -5.74 2.31
C VAL A 226 -14.05 -6.42 0.95
N TYR A 227 -14.27 -5.67 -0.13
CA TYR A 227 -14.09 -6.15 -1.49
C TYR A 227 -12.67 -5.88 -1.99
N ASP A 228 -12.23 -6.66 -2.98
CA ASP A 228 -11.02 -6.38 -3.75
C ASP A 228 -11.02 -4.92 -4.26
N GLY A 229 -9.93 -4.19 -4.02
CA GLY A 229 -9.78 -2.78 -4.36
C GLY A 229 -10.30 -1.78 -3.31
N ASP A 230 -11.03 -2.22 -2.28
CA ASP A 230 -11.47 -1.34 -1.19
C ASP A 230 -10.28 -0.82 -0.37
N ARG A 231 -10.47 0.32 0.31
CA ARG A 231 -9.51 0.82 1.29
C ARG A 231 -9.87 0.32 2.68
N LEU A 232 -8.95 -0.40 3.29
CA LEU A 232 -9.06 -0.92 4.65
C LEU A 232 -8.14 -0.12 5.57
N VAL A 233 -8.68 0.48 6.61
CA VAL A 233 -7.89 1.17 7.64
C VAL A 233 -7.67 0.22 8.81
N LEU A 234 -6.40 0.01 9.16
CA LEU A 234 -5.96 -0.79 10.29
C LEU A 234 -5.51 0.16 11.40
N THR A 235 -6.12 0.04 12.57
CA THR A 235 -5.78 0.83 13.76
C THR A 235 -5.15 -0.08 14.80
N TYR A 236 -3.86 0.12 15.02
CA TYR A 236 -3.09 -0.53 16.05
C TYR A 236 -3.18 0.28 17.34
N SER A 237 -3.48 -0.38 18.44
CA SER A 237 -3.67 0.24 19.75
C SER A 237 -2.93 -0.54 20.83
N LYS A 238 -2.28 0.19 21.73
CA LYS A 238 -1.71 -0.34 22.96
C LYS A 238 -2.11 0.56 24.12
N GLU A 239 -2.47 -0.04 25.24
CA GLU A 239 -2.95 0.69 26.41
C GLU A 239 -1.93 1.73 26.88
N GLY A 240 -2.39 2.97 27.08
CA GLY A 240 -1.55 4.08 27.51
C GLY A 240 -0.67 4.73 26.43
N PHE A 241 -0.69 4.23 25.18
CA PHE A 241 0.03 4.80 24.05
C PHE A 241 -0.91 5.40 22.99
N ASN A 242 -0.36 6.23 22.11
CA ASN A 242 -1.10 6.73 20.95
C ASN A 242 -1.37 5.60 19.95
N THR A 243 -2.53 5.62 19.30
CA THR A 243 -2.86 4.66 18.25
C THR A 243 -2.06 4.94 16.98
N HIS A 244 -1.72 3.88 16.26
CA HIS A 244 -1.07 3.96 14.95
C HIS A 244 -2.04 3.49 13.88
N THR A 245 -2.24 4.28 12.83
CA THR A 245 -3.21 3.96 11.77
C THR A 245 -2.51 3.78 10.44
N GLU A 246 -2.89 2.75 9.72
CA GLU A 246 -2.37 2.42 8.39
C GLU A 246 -3.52 2.16 7.43
N THR A 247 -3.39 2.64 6.19
CA THR A 247 -4.39 2.39 5.16
C THR A 247 -3.83 1.45 4.10
N VAL A 248 -4.47 0.31 3.89
CA VAL A 248 -4.10 -0.67 2.87
C VAL A 248 -5.18 -0.76 1.80
N VAL A 249 -4.76 -1.03 0.56
CA VAL A 249 -5.67 -1.34 -0.54
C VAL A 249 -5.84 -2.85 -0.63
N VAL A 250 -7.08 -3.31 -0.50
CA VAL A 250 -7.41 -4.73 -0.51
C VAL A 250 -7.10 -5.32 -1.89
N GLY A 251 -6.54 -6.53 -1.91
CA GLY A 251 -6.05 -7.21 -3.11
C GLY A 251 -4.58 -6.95 -3.41
N ASN A 252 -3.99 -5.88 -2.87
CA ASN A 252 -2.58 -5.58 -3.05
C ASN A 252 -1.74 -6.16 -1.90
N PRO A 253 -0.52 -6.66 -2.20
CA PRO A 253 0.43 -7.05 -1.15
C PRO A 253 0.74 -5.84 -0.25
N ALA A 254 0.66 -6.05 1.06
CA ALA A 254 1.03 -5.04 2.05
C ALA A 254 1.75 -5.70 3.23
N ALA A 255 2.64 -4.95 3.89
CA ALA A 255 3.39 -5.46 5.04
C ALA A 255 2.50 -5.87 6.23
N TYR A 256 1.32 -5.26 6.33
CA TYR A 256 0.37 -5.42 7.44
C TYR A 256 -0.62 -6.56 7.26
N THR A 257 -0.75 -7.13 6.06
CA THR A 257 -1.80 -8.11 5.75
C THR A 257 -1.26 -9.32 5.00
N LYS A 258 -1.83 -10.49 5.28
CA LYS A 258 -1.59 -11.73 4.53
C LYS A 258 -2.93 -12.27 4.02
N TYR A 259 -2.99 -12.61 2.74
CA TYR A 259 -4.17 -13.19 2.12
C TYR A 259 -4.13 -14.71 2.18
N GLU A 260 -5.22 -15.32 2.62
CA GLU A 260 -5.40 -16.76 2.65
C GLU A 260 -6.83 -17.10 2.19
N GLY A 261 -6.98 -17.45 0.92
CA GLY A 261 -8.30 -17.66 0.29
C GLY A 261 -9.18 -16.41 0.40
N SER A 262 -10.33 -16.53 1.06
CA SER A 262 -11.27 -15.43 1.35
C SER A 262 -10.99 -14.67 2.64
N THR A 263 -9.80 -14.84 3.22
CA THR A 263 -9.43 -14.22 4.50
C THR A 263 -8.27 -13.26 4.34
N ILE A 264 -8.36 -12.11 5.01
CA ILE A 264 -7.24 -11.20 5.25
C ILE A 264 -6.83 -11.37 6.72
N GLN A 265 -5.67 -11.98 6.94
CA GLN A 265 -5.05 -12.03 8.25
C GLN A 265 -4.24 -10.75 8.46
N VAL A 266 -4.64 -9.95 9.45
CA VAL A 266 -3.89 -8.76 9.85
C VAL A 266 -2.70 -9.19 10.73
N ARG A 267 -1.52 -8.66 10.43
CA ARG A 267 -0.30 -8.93 11.20
C ARG A 267 -0.27 -8.10 12.47
N THR A 268 0.32 -8.67 13.53
CA THR A 268 0.49 -7.97 14.81
C THR A 268 1.48 -6.81 14.69
N ALA A 269 1.43 -5.84 15.62
CA ALA A 269 2.36 -4.72 15.64
C ALA A 269 3.84 -5.16 15.67
N ALA A 270 4.13 -6.26 16.38
CA ALA A 270 5.48 -6.82 16.45
C ALA A 270 5.96 -7.37 15.09
N GLN A 271 5.07 -8.00 14.31
CA GLN A 271 5.40 -8.53 12.99
C GLN A 271 5.60 -7.43 11.93
N THR A 272 5.01 -6.25 12.15
CA THR A 272 5.06 -5.12 11.22
C THR A 272 6.11 -4.09 11.60
N GLY A 273 6.74 -4.22 12.77
CA GLY A 273 7.72 -3.27 13.28
C GLY A 273 7.11 -1.95 13.77
N ILE A 274 5.80 -1.90 13.98
CA ILE A 274 5.12 -0.71 14.53
C ILE A 274 5.58 -0.50 15.97
N ARG A 275 6.04 0.71 16.27
CA ARG A 275 6.43 1.14 17.62
C ARG A 275 5.41 2.12 18.14
N PHE A 276 4.93 1.88 19.35
CA PHE A 276 4.01 2.78 20.01
C PHE A 276 4.77 3.88 20.72
N ILE A 277 4.29 5.11 20.56
CA ILE A 277 4.79 6.28 21.26
C ILE A 277 3.67 6.88 22.12
N ARG A 278 4.05 7.47 23.24
CA ARG A 278 3.16 8.25 24.08
C ARG A 278 3.62 9.70 24.07
N ARG A 279 2.84 10.55 23.43
CA ARG A 279 3.11 11.99 23.35
C ARG A 279 2.48 12.69 24.55
N ILE A 280 3.30 13.32 25.39
CA ILE A 280 2.83 14.09 26.56
C ILE A 280 3.23 15.55 26.39
N PRO A 281 2.26 16.48 26.33
CA PRO A 281 2.52 17.92 26.38
C PRO A 281 3.36 18.33 27.60
N VAL A 282 4.31 19.24 27.40
CA VAL A 282 5.22 19.70 28.46
C VAL A 282 5.20 21.21 28.58
N LYS A 283 5.14 21.67 29.83
CA LYS A 283 5.22 23.07 30.20
C LYS A 283 6.34 23.29 31.20
N VAL A 284 7.35 24.06 30.81
CA VAL A 284 8.48 24.41 31.69
C VAL A 284 8.30 25.82 32.22
N THR A 285 8.15 25.94 33.53
CA THR A 285 7.92 27.22 34.22
C THR A 285 8.92 27.42 35.35
N SER A 286 9.17 28.67 35.71
CA SER A 286 9.77 28.98 37.00
C SER A 286 8.76 28.69 38.12
N THR A 287 9.23 28.42 39.34
CA THR A 287 8.38 28.39 40.55
C THR A 287 7.55 29.66 40.78
N LYS A 288 7.89 30.78 40.12
CA LYS A 288 7.12 32.03 40.11
C LYS A 288 6.06 32.10 39.00
N GLY A 289 5.85 31.02 38.24
CA GLY A 289 4.85 30.92 37.16
C GLY A 289 5.28 31.49 35.80
N VAL A 290 6.51 32.00 35.67
CA VAL A 290 7.02 32.55 34.40
C VAL A 290 7.44 31.42 33.45
N PRO A 291 6.96 31.37 32.20
CA PRO A 291 7.40 30.36 31.22
C PRO A 291 8.88 30.56 30.88
N LEU A 292 9.62 29.46 30.78
CA LEU A 292 11.04 29.48 30.49
C LEU A 292 11.30 29.16 29.02
N ASN A 293 12.25 29.88 28.43
CA ASN A 293 12.77 29.63 27.08
C ASN A 293 14.25 29.24 27.21
N GLY A 294 14.74 28.31 26.38
CA GLY A 294 16.14 27.87 26.41
C GLY A 294 16.44 26.93 27.58
N TYR A 295 15.91 25.72 27.49
CA TYR A 295 16.16 24.63 28.43
C TYR A 295 16.45 23.35 27.65
N THR A 296 17.07 22.38 28.33
CA THR A 296 17.29 21.03 27.82
C THR A 296 16.53 20.04 28.69
N ILE A 297 15.87 19.07 28.05
CA ILE A 297 15.20 17.96 28.73
C ILE A 297 15.91 16.67 28.34
N SER A 298 16.17 15.80 29.32
CA SER A 298 16.57 14.42 29.08
C SER A 298 15.65 13.46 29.82
N VAL A 299 15.25 12.39 29.13
CA VAL A 299 14.46 11.29 29.69
C VAL A 299 15.36 10.06 29.74
N ASN A 300 15.41 9.33 30.86
CA ASN A 300 16.21 8.11 31.02
C ASN A 300 17.66 8.20 30.48
N GLY A 301 18.28 9.39 30.60
CA GLY A 301 19.65 9.67 30.15
C GLY A 301 19.83 10.06 28.67
N HIS A 302 18.78 10.05 27.84
CA HIS A 302 18.85 10.53 26.46
C HIS A 302 18.18 11.91 26.32
N SER A 303 18.73 12.77 25.45
CA SER A 303 18.20 14.12 25.23
C SER A 303 16.94 14.06 24.38
N VAL A 304 15.93 14.87 24.74
CA VAL A 304 14.69 15.04 23.97
C VAL A 304 14.73 16.39 23.25
N SER A 305 14.12 16.47 22.07
CA SER A 305 13.93 17.74 21.37
C SER A 305 13.09 18.69 22.21
N THR A 306 13.57 19.92 22.41
CA THR A 306 12.85 20.99 23.12
C THR A 306 12.22 22.01 22.16
N ALA A 307 12.27 21.74 20.86
CA ALA A 307 11.62 22.58 19.85
C ALA A 307 10.09 22.45 19.87
N ASP A 308 9.60 21.27 20.28
CA ASP A 308 8.19 20.94 20.33
C ASP A 308 7.67 20.95 21.78
N PRO A 309 6.41 21.36 22.03
CA PRO A 309 5.83 21.44 23.37
C PRO A 309 5.39 20.08 23.92
N TYR A 310 6.07 18.99 23.53
CA TYR A 310 5.74 17.63 23.94
C TYR A 310 7.00 16.77 24.05
N ILE A 311 6.92 15.73 24.88
CA ILE A 311 7.88 14.64 24.94
C ILE A 311 7.21 13.39 24.36
N ASP A 312 7.89 12.75 23.41
CA ASP A 312 7.50 11.45 22.88
C ASP A 312 8.22 10.36 23.66
N PHE A 313 7.48 9.64 24.49
CA PHE A 313 7.99 8.48 25.24
C PHE A 313 7.82 7.21 24.41
N THR A 314 8.87 6.41 24.29
CA THR A 314 8.81 5.10 23.63
C THR A 314 8.37 4.01 24.60
N GLU A 315 8.01 2.84 24.07
CA GLU A 315 7.71 1.66 24.90
C GLU A 315 8.86 1.25 25.81
N ARG A 316 10.11 1.55 25.42
CA ARG A 316 11.29 1.27 26.23
C ARG A 316 11.42 2.25 27.39
N ASP A 317 10.96 3.49 27.20
CA ASP A 317 11.02 4.52 28.25
C ASP A 317 9.95 4.30 29.31
N LEU A 318 8.82 3.71 28.92
CA LEU A 318 7.68 3.39 29.78
C LEU A 318 7.57 1.89 30.05
N ALA A 319 8.70 1.25 30.35
CA ALA A 319 8.72 -0.17 30.70
C ALA A 319 7.87 -0.41 31.98
N PRO A 320 7.10 -1.52 32.04
CA PRO A 320 6.30 -1.84 33.22
C PRO A 320 7.16 -1.94 34.48
N ASP A 321 6.64 -1.44 35.60
CA ASP A 321 7.30 -1.45 36.92
C ASP A 321 8.64 -0.71 37.01
N GLU A 322 8.99 0.10 36.00
CA GLU A 322 10.17 0.97 36.01
C GLU A 322 9.80 2.43 36.33
N ASP A 323 10.80 3.19 36.78
CA ASP A 323 10.71 4.63 36.98
C ASP A 323 11.31 5.37 35.78
N VAL A 324 10.56 6.36 35.29
CA VAL A 324 11.01 7.31 34.28
C VAL A 324 11.74 8.44 34.97
N GLU A 325 13.01 8.67 34.61
CA GLU A 325 13.80 9.79 35.08
C GLU A 325 13.78 10.94 34.07
N ILE A 326 13.21 12.08 34.45
CA ILE A 326 13.15 13.31 33.65
C ILE A 326 14.07 14.34 34.29
N GLN A 327 15.07 14.81 33.56
CA GLN A 327 15.94 15.89 34.00
C GLN A 327 15.75 17.12 33.12
N VAL A 328 15.66 18.29 33.75
CA VAL A 328 15.53 19.57 33.07
C VAL A 328 16.62 20.51 33.55
N ALA A 329 17.33 21.13 32.63
CA ALA A 329 18.34 22.13 32.93
C ALA A 329 18.11 23.40 32.11
N SER A 330 18.35 24.56 32.73
CA SER A 330 18.31 25.87 32.08
C SER A 330 19.32 26.80 32.76
N ASN A 331 19.82 27.78 32.02
CA ASN A 331 20.77 28.75 32.55
C ASN A 331 20.13 29.57 33.67
N ASN A 332 20.86 29.79 34.77
CA ASN A 332 20.39 30.54 35.95
C ASN A 332 19.30 29.83 36.78
N TYR A 333 18.99 28.56 36.52
CA TYR A 333 18.07 27.74 37.29
C TYR A 333 18.77 26.50 37.87
N ARG A 334 18.28 26.00 39.02
CA ARG A 334 18.73 24.71 39.56
C ARG A 334 18.19 23.58 38.68
N PRO A 335 19.02 22.60 38.27
CA PRO A 335 18.53 21.45 37.51
C PRO A 335 17.43 20.71 38.27
N LEU A 336 16.31 20.44 37.59
CA LEU A 336 15.24 19.60 38.11
C LEU A 336 15.55 18.14 37.75
N LYS A 337 15.43 17.25 38.72
CA LYS A 337 15.43 15.80 38.50
C LYS A 337 14.14 15.22 39.08
N LEU A 338 13.30 14.69 38.21
CA LEU A 338 12.01 14.12 38.54
C LEU A 338 12.06 12.62 38.23
N LYS A 339 11.61 11.80 39.17
CA LYS A 339 11.38 10.37 38.95
C LYS A 339 9.90 10.09 39.12
N ARG A 340 9.29 9.44 38.15
CA ARG A 340 7.88 9.02 38.19
C ARG A 340 7.73 7.59 37.69
N PRO A 341 6.84 6.79 38.29
CA PRO A 341 6.55 5.45 37.79
C PRO A 341 6.01 5.49 36.36
N SER A 342 6.40 4.53 35.51
CA SER A 342 5.87 4.40 34.14
C SER A 342 4.34 4.34 34.10
N ALA A 343 3.71 3.69 35.09
CA ALA A 343 2.26 3.60 35.20
C ALA A 343 1.56 4.97 35.37
N GLU A 344 2.20 5.92 36.08
CA GLU A 344 1.70 7.29 36.21
C GLU A 344 1.90 8.07 34.90
N MET A 345 3.04 7.85 34.24
CA MET A 345 3.37 8.52 32.98
C MET A 345 2.42 8.12 31.84
N LEU A 346 1.96 6.87 31.80
CA LEU A 346 1.00 6.40 30.79
C LEU A 346 -0.35 7.15 30.86
N THR A 347 -0.77 7.56 32.06
CA THR A 347 -2.04 8.28 32.29
C THR A 347 -1.89 9.80 32.36
N THR A 348 -0.66 10.32 32.35
CA THR A 348 -0.39 11.76 32.49
C THR A 348 -0.80 12.53 31.23
N GLU A 349 -1.69 13.53 31.38
CA GLU A 349 -2.16 14.36 30.26
C GLU A 349 -1.23 15.53 29.94
N GLU A 350 -0.60 16.14 30.95
CA GLU A 350 0.34 17.25 30.81
C GLU A 350 1.42 17.16 31.88
N LEU A 351 2.67 17.42 31.49
CA LEU A 351 3.81 17.46 32.39
C LEU A 351 4.22 18.91 32.68
N VAL A 352 3.95 19.36 33.91
CA VAL A 352 4.42 20.67 34.38
C VAL A 352 5.75 20.51 35.10
N LEU A 353 6.79 21.16 34.59
CA LEU A 353 8.16 21.10 35.09
C LEU A 353 8.57 22.45 35.66
N GLU A 354 8.69 22.53 36.99
CA GLU A 354 9.00 23.77 37.70
C GLU A 354 10.48 23.87 38.07
N LEU A 355 11.14 24.91 37.57
CA LEU A 355 12.55 25.21 37.84
C LEU A 355 12.70 26.33 38.89
N GLN A 356 13.56 26.10 39.87
CA GLN A 356 13.90 27.08 40.90
C GLN A 356 15.02 28.01 40.42
N PRO A 357 14.84 29.35 40.42
CA PRO A 357 15.91 30.29 40.13
C PRO A 357 17.11 30.09 41.06
N VAL A 358 18.32 30.27 40.53
CA VAL A 358 19.53 30.28 41.35
C VAL A 358 19.66 31.65 42.00
N GLU A 359 19.57 31.68 43.32
CA GLU A 359 19.95 32.83 44.13
C GLU A 359 21.47 32.93 44.25
N GLN A 360 22.00 34.15 44.06
CA GLN A 360 23.40 34.49 44.25
C GLN A 360 23.52 35.50 45.38
N GLY A 361 24.31 35.15 46.40
CA GLY A 361 24.74 36.12 47.40
C GLY A 361 25.71 37.11 46.76
N VAL A 362 25.36 38.39 46.81
CA VAL A 362 26.13 39.50 46.25
C VAL A 362 26.36 40.55 47.33
N THR A 363 27.60 41.01 47.47
CA THR A 363 27.93 42.13 48.37
C THR A 363 27.98 43.42 47.55
N LEU A 364 27.03 44.32 47.81
CA LEU A 364 27.04 45.66 47.24
C LEU A 364 27.79 46.61 48.17
N ARG A 365 28.84 47.26 47.66
CA ARG A 365 29.51 48.39 48.30
C ARG A 365 29.01 49.66 47.63
N LEU A 366 28.19 50.45 48.30
CA LEU A 366 27.71 51.74 47.83
C LEU A 366 28.72 52.82 48.25
N ASP A 367 29.44 53.38 47.29
CA ASP A 367 30.44 54.44 47.51
C ASP A 367 29.79 55.81 47.31
N PHE A 368 29.66 56.58 48.39
CA PHE A 368 29.09 57.93 48.36
C PHE A 368 30.14 59.03 48.15
N GLY A 369 31.43 58.66 48.02
CA GLY A 369 32.55 59.60 48.01
C GLY A 369 33.07 59.96 49.40
N GLU A 370 34.21 60.65 49.45
CA GLU A 370 34.85 61.14 50.69
C GLU A 370 35.11 60.05 51.76
N GLY A 371 35.30 58.80 51.33
CA GLY A 371 35.55 57.66 52.24
C GLY A 371 34.29 57.07 52.88
N ARG A 372 33.10 57.53 52.50
CA ARG A 372 31.83 56.99 52.99
C ARG A 372 31.36 55.82 52.12
N VAL A 373 31.64 54.61 52.59
CA VAL A 373 31.21 53.36 51.93
C VAL A 373 30.19 52.65 52.81
N PHE A 374 29.08 52.22 52.21
CA PHE A 374 28.08 51.37 52.87
C PHE A 374 28.10 49.99 52.22
N GLU A 375 28.17 48.94 53.01
CA GLU A 375 28.21 47.56 52.50
C GLU A 375 26.96 46.82 52.92
N GLN A 376 26.30 46.20 51.95
CA GLN A 376 25.14 45.36 52.19
C GLN A 376 25.28 44.06 51.41
N GLN A 377 25.16 42.95 52.12
CA GLN A 377 24.99 41.65 51.49
C GLN A 377 23.52 41.46 51.13
N ILE A 378 23.25 41.14 49.87
CA ILE A 378 21.93 40.87 49.34
C ILE A 378 21.92 39.55 48.59
N SER A 379 20.76 38.88 48.54
CA SER A 379 20.54 37.75 47.64
C SER A 379 19.82 38.26 46.41
N ILE A 380 20.40 38.06 45.22
CA ILE A 380 19.75 38.40 43.94
C ILE A 380 19.67 37.13 43.10
N GLU A 381 18.51 36.88 42.51
CA GLU A 381 18.33 35.75 41.59
C GLU A 381 19.02 36.04 40.25
N LYS A 382 19.77 35.07 39.72
CA LYS A 382 20.57 35.25 38.50
C LYS A 382 19.75 35.51 37.24
N ASN A 383 18.47 35.13 37.24
CA ASN A 383 17.55 35.34 36.12
C ASN A 383 16.93 36.75 36.10
N THR A 384 17.18 37.58 37.11
CA THR A 384 16.58 38.92 37.22
C THR A 384 17.31 39.97 36.37
N PRO A 385 16.61 40.99 35.83
CA PRO A 385 17.24 42.14 35.19
C PRO A 385 18.26 42.84 36.09
N GLU A 386 18.01 42.87 37.40
CA GLU A 386 18.88 43.48 38.42
C GLU A 386 20.25 42.80 38.46
N TYR A 387 20.29 41.46 38.48
CA TYR A 387 21.55 40.72 38.44
C TYR A 387 22.29 40.94 37.10
N ASN A 388 21.58 40.90 35.98
CA ASN A 388 22.18 41.12 34.65
C ASN A 388 22.73 42.53 34.47
N ARG A 389 22.00 43.55 34.97
CA ARG A 389 22.47 44.94 35.00
C ARG A 389 23.73 45.03 35.85
N LEU A 390 23.69 44.47 37.07
CA LEU A 390 24.84 44.50 37.98
C LEU A 390 26.07 43.85 37.36
N HIS A 391 25.89 42.69 36.72
CA HIS A 391 26.96 41.96 36.03
C HIS A 391 27.50 42.68 34.79
N SER A 392 26.67 43.46 34.10
CA SER A 392 27.07 44.33 32.97
C SER A 392 27.69 45.67 33.39
N GLY A 393 27.84 45.91 34.71
CA GLY A 393 28.52 47.08 35.26
C GLY A 393 27.61 48.29 35.49
N ASN A 394 26.30 48.07 35.61
CA ASN A 394 25.32 49.11 35.93
C ASN A 394 24.36 48.62 37.03
N PHE A 395 24.10 49.41 38.05
CA PHE A 395 23.10 49.07 39.06
C PHE A 395 22.15 50.24 39.27
N HIS A 396 20.91 50.12 38.78
CA HIS A 396 19.88 51.17 38.84
C HIS A 396 20.33 52.56 38.34
N GLY A 397 21.15 52.61 37.29
CA GLY A 397 21.65 53.87 36.72
C GLY A 397 22.99 54.33 37.30
N PHE A 398 23.53 53.64 38.30
CA PHE A 398 24.86 53.90 38.85
C PHE A 398 25.89 52.96 38.21
N ARG A 399 27.13 53.44 38.06
CA ARG A 399 28.22 52.61 37.55
C ARG A 399 28.61 51.60 38.61
N ALA A 400 28.57 50.32 38.26
CA ALA A 400 28.95 49.22 39.12
C ALA A 400 30.24 48.56 38.61
N HIS A 401 31.18 48.32 39.51
CA HIS A 401 32.44 47.66 39.20
C HIS A 401 32.61 46.41 40.07
N ARG A 402 32.71 45.25 39.42
CA ARG A 402 33.01 44.00 40.13
C ARG A 402 34.42 44.05 40.71
N GLN A 403 34.55 43.86 42.02
CA GLN A 403 35.85 43.67 42.66
C GLN A 403 36.28 42.21 42.50
N VAL A 404 37.54 42.02 42.13
CA VAL A 404 38.13 40.68 42.07
C VAL A 404 38.52 40.29 43.48
N THR A 405 37.83 39.28 44.02
CA THR A 405 38.11 38.70 45.33
C THR A 405 38.78 37.35 45.17
N SER A 406 39.65 36.98 46.10
CA SER A 406 40.41 35.73 46.06
C SER A 406 39.54 34.48 46.27
N ASP A 407 38.38 34.65 46.92
CA ASP A 407 37.42 33.59 47.28
C ASP A 407 36.28 33.44 46.25
N HIS A 408 36.37 34.11 45.10
CA HIS A 408 35.34 34.12 44.05
C HIS A 408 33.98 34.68 44.51
N SER A 409 33.94 35.38 45.64
CA SER A 409 32.76 36.09 46.11
C SER A 409 32.37 37.21 45.13
N GLU A 410 31.06 37.39 44.91
CA GLU A 410 30.58 38.45 44.03
C GLU A 410 30.44 39.76 44.82
N VAL A 411 31.45 40.62 44.73
CA VAL A 411 31.46 41.96 45.35
C VAL A 411 31.42 43.01 44.25
N TYR A 412 30.46 43.94 44.32
CA TYR A 412 30.34 45.04 43.35
C TYR A 412 30.41 46.38 44.08
N ASN A 413 31.29 47.28 43.61
CA ASN A 413 31.36 48.66 44.07
C ASN A 413 30.48 49.53 43.16
N VAL A 414 29.43 50.11 43.71
CA VAL A 414 28.46 50.97 43.03
C VAL A 414 28.77 52.42 43.40
N ASP A 415 29.10 53.24 42.40
CA ASP A 415 29.43 54.66 42.60
C ASP A 415 28.15 55.51 42.67
N VAL A 416 27.85 56.06 43.85
CA VAL A 416 26.61 56.79 44.17
C VAL A 416 26.87 58.30 44.32
N ARG A 417 28.02 58.82 43.86
CA ARG A 417 28.35 60.25 43.95
C ARG A 417 27.31 61.10 43.19
N LEU A 418 26.75 62.12 43.87
CA LEU A 418 25.75 63.03 43.32
C LEU A 418 26.31 63.81 42.10
N THR A 419 25.99 63.40 40.87
CA THR A 419 25.27 64.20 39.84
C THR A 419 25.26 63.55 38.45
N ASN A 420 24.07 63.55 37.85
CA ASN A 420 23.65 63.30 36.46
C ASN A 420 23.75 61.87 35.87
N PRO A 421 22.70 61.43 35.14
CA PRO A 421 22.52 60.04 34.75
C PRO A 421 23.48 59.64 33.63
N PRO A 422 24.13 58.46 33.67
CA PRO A 422 24.53 57.83 32.43
C PRO A 422 23.23 57.48 31.69
N VAL A 423 23.05 58.10 30.53
CA VAL A 423 21.98 57.78 29.57
C VAL A 423 21.95 56.26 29.39
N ALA A 424 20.84 55.63 29.77
CA ALA A 424 20.62 54.23 29.46
C ALA A 424 20.67 54.06 27.94
N PRO A 425 21.37 53.05 27.38
CA PRO A 425 21.04 52.60 26.04
C PRO A 425 19.58 52.09 26.11
N ASN A 426 18.66 52.84 25.53
CA ASN A 426 17.25 52.52 25.44
C ASN A 426 17.05 51.11 24.90
N PHE A 427 16.67 50.18 25.77
CA PHE A 427 16.00 48.93 25.40
C PHE A 427 14.98 48.59 26.48
N GLU A 428 13.85 49.28 26.46
CA GLU A 428 12.63 48.82 27.13
C GLU A 428 11.52 48.67 26.06
N THR A 429 11.20 47.39 25.84
CA THR A 429 9.83 46.83 25.76
C THR A 429 8.81 47.54 24.87
N ALA A 430 8.57 46.95 23.70
CA ALA A 430 7.35 47.11 22.93
C ALA A 430 6.30 46.07 23.35
N ARG A 431 5.21 46.52 23.99
CA ARG A 431 3.80 46.04 23.95
C ARG A 431 3.06 46.69 25.13
N LEU A 432 1.86 47.28 25.03
CA LEU A 432 0.76 47.33 24.07
C LEU A 432 0.06 48.69 24.24
N GLU A 433 -0.46 49.30 23.16
CA GLU A 433 -1.85 49.76 23.12
C GLU A 433 -2.28 50.24 21.72
N ASN A 434 -3.51 49.87 21.37
CA ASN A 434 -4.24 50.18 20.15
C ASN A 434 -4.59 51.68 20.07
N GLY A 435 -4.55 52.26 18.86
CA GLY A 435 -5.26 53.52 18.60
C GLY A 435 -4.67 54.38 17.48
N SER A 436 -5.01 54.05 16.23
CA SER A 436 -5.12 54.92 15.04
C SER A 436 -4.50 56.33 15.06
N SER A 437 -3.48 56.56 14.23
CA SER A 437 -3.48 57.63 13.21
C SER A 437 -2.24 57.53 12.32
N GLU A 438 -2.48 57.55 11.01
CA GLU A 438 -1.50 57.42 9.93
C GLU A 438 -0.49 58.56 9.91
N VAL A 439 0.80 58.23 10.03
CA VAL A 439 1.88 59.03 9.42
C VAL A 439 2.91 58.09 8.81
N LYS A 440 2.96 58.08 7.47
CA LYS A 440 3.89 57.31 6.63
C LYS A 440 5.35 57.57 7.03
N LYS A 441 6.04 56.55 7.51
CA LYS A 441 7.51 56.50 7.55
C LYS A 441 8.00 55.48 6.53
N ASN A 442 8.68 55.98 5.50
CA ASN A 442 9.34 55.17 4.47
C ASN A 442 10.45 54.33 5.10
N ALA A 443 10.41 53.01 4.89
CA ALA A 443 11.53 52.12 5.17
C ALA A 443 12.61 52.26 4.08
N PRO A 444 13.91 52.17 4.41
CA PRO A 444 14.96 52.11 3.40
C PRO A 444 14.85 50.79 2.62
N LYS A 445 14.85 50.89 1.28
CA LYS A 445 14.94 49.74 0.38
C LYS A 445 16.35 49.16 0.46
N PHE A 446 16.48 47.90 0.85
CA PHE A 446 17.69 47.13 0.64
C PHE A 446 17.76 46.73 -0.83
N VAL A 447 18.90 47.02 -1.48
CA VAL A 447 19.22 46.54 -2.82
C VAL A 447 19.73 45.11 -2.65
N ASN A 448 19.02 44.13 -3.21
CA ASN A 448 19.52 42.77 -3.32
C ASN A 448 20.76 42.78 -4.23
N VAL A 449 21.90 42.38 -3.67
CA VAL A 449 23.08 41.98 -4.43
C VAL A 449 22.96 40.47 -4.64
N SER A 450 22.33 40.08 -5.74
CA SER A 450 22.47 38.76 -6.37
C SER A 450 21.71 38.80 -7.69
N ASP A 451 22.41 39.22 -8.75
CA ASP A 451 22.15 38.86 -10.15
C ASP A 451 23.29 39.48 -10.96
N GLU A 452 24.43 38.78 -10.95
CA GLU A 452 25.51 39.07 -11.88
C GLU A 452 25.05 38.64 -13.28
N ALA A 453 24.94 39.63 -14.16
CA ALA A 453 24.43 39.48 -15.51
C ALA A 453 25.28 38.47 -16.31
N SER A 454 24.63 37.41 -16.79
CA SER A 454 25.19 36.56 -17.84
C SER A 454 25.04 37.25 -19.19
N ASP A 455 26.14 37.34 -19.92
CA ASP A 455 26.20 37.95 -21.25
C ASP A 455 25.23 37.30 -22.26
N PRO A 456 24.67 38.08 -23.20
CA PRO A 456 23.73 37.58 -24.19
C PRO A 456 24.39 36.62 -25.18
N ARG A 457 23.85 35.39 -25.26
CA ARG A 457 24.21 34.42 -26.32
C ARG A 457 23.84 34.99 -27.70
N PRO A 458 24.71 34.87 -28.72
CA PRO A 458 24.43 35.38 -30.06
C PRO A 458 23.27 34.61 -30.72
N ARG A 459 22.41 35.35 -31.43
CA ARG A 459 21.29 34.80 -32.22
C ARG A 459 21.81 33.92 -33.35
N ILE A 460 21.28 32.70 -33.45
CA ILE A 460 21.48 31.82 -34.60
C ILE A 460 20.51 32.27 -35.71
N ASP A 461 21.08 32.69 -36.83
CA ASP A 461 20.38 33.08 -38.06
C ASP A 461 20.02 31.83 -38.88
N THR A 462 18.74 31.67 -39.22
CA THR A 462 18.16 30.50 -39.89
C THR A 462 18.10 30.63 -41.42
N THR A 463 19.00 31.40 -42.05
CA THR A 463 18.87 31.75 -43.48
C THR A 463 20.01 31.33 -44.41
N VAL A 464 20.83 30.30 -44.09
CA VAL A 464 21.84 29.80 -45.05
C VAL A 464 21.88 28.25 -45.12
N PRO A 465 21.82 27.65 -46.33
CA PRO A 465 21.80 26.20 -46.55
C PRO A 465 23.21 25.62 -46.77
N THR A 466 23.48 24.42 -46.27
CA THR A 466 24.66 23.62 -46.69
C THR A 466 24.32 22.15 -46.88
N ASP A 467 24.37 21.77 -48.16
CA ASP A 467 24.32 20.44 -48.78
C ASP A 467 25.68 19.69 -48.58
N PRO A 468 25.92 18.46 -49.07
CA PRO A 468 26.45 17.34 -48.30
C PRO A 468 27.89 16.97 -48.75
N ARG A 469 28.42 15.85 -48.20
CA ARG A 469 29.60 15.06 -48.67
C ARG A 469 30.97 15.37 -48.04
N ARG A 470 31.40 14.50 -47.11
CA ARG A 470 32.63 13.66 -47.12
C ARG A 470 32.80 13.04 -45.72
N HIS A 471 32.54 11.74 -45.54
CA HIS A 471 33.45 10.59 -45.68
C HIS A 471 34.59 10.55 -44.65
N GLU A 472 34.46 9.64 -43.67
CA GLU A 472 35.41 8.56 -43.40
C GLU A 472 34.71 7.44 -42.59
N VAL A 473 34.94 6.19 -43.01
CA VAL A 473 34.44 4.88 -42.48
C VAL A 473 35.69 3.98 -42.43
N PRO A 474 35.97 3.15 -41.39
CA PRO A 474 35.47 1.75 -41.28
C PRO A 474 35.32 1.21 -39.82
N ALA A 475 34.75 0.05 -39.48
CA ALA A 475 33.88 -0.96 -40.13
C ALA A 475 33.37 -1.95 -39.02
N GLU A 476 32.41 -2.81 -39.41
CA GLU A 476 31.88 -4.03 -38.74
C GLU A 476 30.69 -3.78 -37.78
N THR A 477 29.50 -4.38 -37.91
CA THR A 477 29.11 -5.64 -38.57
C THR A 477 27.65 -5.60 -39.04
N GLN A 478 27.40 -6.35 -40.12
CA GLN A 478 26.21 -6.52 -40.96
C GLN A 478 24.85 -6.65 -40.26
N GLY A 479 23.88 -5.90 -40.80
CA GLY A 479 22.46 -6.28 -40.80
C GLY A 479 22.07 -7.02 -42.09
N TYR A 480 20.94 -7.71 -42.04
CA TYR A 480 20.16 -8.09 -43.22
C TYR A 480 18.70 -7.73 -42.97
N ASP A 481 18.25 -6.71 -43.70
CA ASP A 481 16.85 -6.48 -44.04
C ASP A 481 16.39 -7.54 -45.04
N SER A 482 15.16 -8.02 -44.90
CA SER A 482 14.47 -8.77 -45.94
C SER A 482 13.36 -7.91 -46.50
N ALA A 483 13.56 -7.48 -47.74
CA ALA A 483 12.55 -6.88 -48.61
C ALA A 483 11.55 -7.94 -49.10
N GLU A 484 10.37 -7.43 -49.46
CA GLU A 484 9.25 -8.12 -50.10
C GLU A 484 9.62 -8.58 -51.52
N GLU A 485 9.28 -9.82 -51.89
CA GLU A 485 8.98 -10.24 -53.27
C GLU A 485 7.86 -11.29 -53.26
N GLU A 486 6.84 -11.06 -54.07
CA GLU A 486 5.80 -12.00 -54.52
C GLU A 486 6.36 -12.88 -55.65
N ASP A 487 6.10 -14.19 -55.65
CA ASP A 487 5.44 -14.94 -56.75
C ASP A 487 5.51 -16.48 -56.55
N ASP A 488 4.62 -17.13 -57.30
CA ASP A 488 4.00 -18.45 -57.18
C ASP A 488 4.86 -19.74 -57.30
N ASP A 489 4.23 -20.81 -56.79
CA ASP A 489 4.15 -22.21 -57.26
C ASP A 489 5.24 -23.28 -57.04
N GLU A 490 4.69 -24.44 -56.63
CA GLU A 490 5.13 -25.83 -56.75
C GLU A 490 6.06 -26.53 -55.73
N ALA A 491 5.69 -27.79 -55.51
CA ALA A 491 5.99 -28.63 -54.38
C ALA A 491 7.31 -29.41 -54.50
N HIS A 492 8.04 -29.57 -53.39
CA HIS A 492 8.89 -30.75 -53.19
C HIS A 492 9.03 -31.20 -51.72
N THR A 493 9.06 -32.51 -51.57
CA THR A 493 9.05 -33.34 -50.36
C THR A 493 10.37 -33.36 -49.58
N ARG A 494 10.27 -33.31 -48.23
CA ARG A 494 11.17 -33.71 -47.10
C ARG A 494 12.42 -34.58 -47.43
N PRO A 495 13.53 -34.54 -46.62
CA PRO A 495 13.49 -34.75 -45.15
C PRO A 495 14.57 -34.06 -44.28
N TYR A 496 14.14 -33.35 -43.22
CA TYR A 496 15.02 -32.76 -42.19
C TYR A 496 14.80 -33.44 -40.82
N ARG A 497 15.24 -34.70 -40.68
CA ARG A 497 15.12 -35.48 -39.41
C ARG A 497 16.45 -35.78 -38.72
N ARG A 498 17.59 -35.27 -39.22
CA ARG A 498 18.92 -35.58 -38.66
C ARG A 498 19.57 -34.46 -37.81
N LYS A 499 19.11 -33.21 -37.88
CA LYS A 499 19.73 -32.11 -37.11
C LYS A 499 19.12 -31.85 -35.71
N ALA A 500 17.93 -32.38 -35.42
CA ALA A 500 17.28 -32.21 -34.10
C ALA A 500 17.87 -33.13 -33.01
N LEU A 501 18.45 -34.29 -33.39
CA LEU A 501 18.96 -35.26 -32.43
C LEU A 501 20.30 -34.84 -31.78
N MET A 502 21.12 -34.04 -32.49
CA MET A 502 22.40 -33.56 -31.95
C MET A 502 22.23 -32.44 -30.90
N TRP A 503 21.16 -31.64 -30.99
CA TRP A 503 20.88 -30.57 -30.02
C TRP A 503 20.32 -31.10 -28.69
N LEU A 504 19.57 -32.21 -28.71
CA LEU A 504 19.05 -32.85 -27.49
C LEU A 504 20.14 -33.60 -26.70
N ALA A 505 21.16 -34.15 -27.38
CA ALA A 505 22.24 -34.85 -26.70
C ALA A 505 23.18 -33.90 -25.92
N GLY A 506 23.41 -32.68 -26.42
CA GLY A 506 24.24 -31.67 -25.74
C GLY A 506 23.62 -31.13 -24.45
N GLY A 507 22.30 -30.95 -24.42
CA GLY A 507 21.59 -30.45 -23.22
C GLY A 507 21.57 -31.43 -22.05
N LEU A 508 21.50 -32.74 -22.34
CA LEU A 508 21.48 -33.78 -21.31
C LEU A 508 22.83 -33.95 -20.59
N VAL A 509 23.94 -33.72 -21.29
CA VAL A 509 25.29 -33.78 -20.70
C VAL A 509 25.54 -32.58 -19.78
N ALA A 510 25.05 -31.38 -20.12
CA ALA A 510 25.18 -30.20 -19.27
C ALA A 510 24.40 -30.35 -17.94
N ILE A 511 23.21 -30.95 -17.98
CA ILE A 511 22.39 -31.19 -16.78
C ILE A 511 23.06 -32.23 -15.87
N LEU A 512 23.65 -33.29 -16.43
CA LEU A 512 24.37 -34.29 -15.64
C LEU A 512 25.64 -33.73 -14.97
N VAL A 513 26.35 -32.79 -15.62
CA VAL A 513 27.51 -32.12 -15.03
C VAL A 513 27.08 -31.20 -13.86
N VAL A 514 25.97 -30.49 -13.99
CA VAL A 514 25.43 -29.64 -12.91
C VAL A 514 24.98 -30.48 -11.72
N VAL A 515 24.33 -31.62 -11.95
CA VAL A 515 23.91 -32.54 -10.88
C VAL A 515 25.14 -33.19 -10.20
N ALA A 516 26.18 -33.55 -10.96
CA ALA A 516 27.41 -34.10 -10.38
C ALA A 516 28.17 -33.10 -9.50
N VAL A 517 28.15 -31.80 -9.84
CA VAL A 517 28.80 -30.74 -9.04
C VAL A 517 28.06 -30.48 -7.72
N VAL A 518 26.73 -30.67 -7.69
CA VAL A 518 25.93 -30.53 -6.46
C VAL A 518 26.17 -31.69 -5.48
N PHE A 519 26.49 -32.90 -5.97
CA PHE A 519 26.71 -34.08 -5.12
C PHE A 519 28.17 -34.29 -4.65
N LEU A 520 29.14 -33.51 -5.16
CA LEU A 520 30.58 -33.67 -4.84
C LEU A 520 31.16 -32.59 -3.91
N LEU A 521 30.35 -31.67 -3.38
CA LEU A 521 30.81 -30.65 -2.43
C LEU A 521 30.42 -31.01 -0.99
N PRO A 522 31.37 -31.02 -0.03
CA PRO A 522 31.11 -31.40 1.35
C PRO A 522 30.33 -30.29 2.10
N GLU A 523 29.35 -30.71 2.91
CA GLU A 523 28.60 -29.83 3.82
C GLU A 523 29.51 -29.23 4.89
N GLY A 524 29.54 -27.90 4.99
CA GLY A 524 30.27 -27.18 6.02
C GLY A 524 30.20 -25.65 5.91
N ASP A 525 29.38 -25.07 6.78
CA ASP A 525 29.35 -23.71 7.31
C ASP A 525 28.79 -22.49 6.54
N LYS A 526 28.09 -21.70 7.37
CA LYS A 526 27.28 -20.50 7.17
C LYS A 526 27.94 -19.42 6.32
N TYR A 527 27.16 -18.80 5.43
CA TYR A 527 27.38 -17.43 4.98
C TYR A 527 26.06 -16.63 4.96
N ASP A 528 26.05 -15.59 5.80
CA ASP A 528 25.17 -14.43 5.70
C ASP A 528 25.31 -13.77 4.32
N VAL A 529 24.18 -13.38 3.73
CA VAL A 529 24.15 -12.42 2.63
C VAL A 529 23.22 -11.28 3.03
N THR A 530 23.84 -10.21 3.51
CA THR A 530 23.29 -8.85 3.61
C THR A 530 23.03 -8.28 2.21
N PRO A 531 21.84 -7.76 1.88
CA PRO A 531 21.66 -6.88 0.75
C PRO A 531 22.13 -5.46 1.11
N ALA A 532 22.87 -4.87 0.19
CA ALA A 532 23.42 -3.53 0.27
C ALA A 532 22.33 -2.46 0.44
N ALA A 533 22.63 -1.47 1.29
CA ALA A 533 21.86 -0.27 1.50
C ALA A 533 21.83 0.59 0.22
N GLU A 534 20.64 0.90 -0.28
CA GLU A 534 20.45 2.07 -1.14
C GLU A 534 20.52 3.31 -0.25
N THR A 535 21.48 4.16 -0.58
CA THR A 535 21.73 5.44 0.07
C THR A 535 20.67 6.43 -0.39
N GLU A 536 19.75 6.82 0.50
CA GLU A 536 18.92 8.01 0.30
C GLU A 536 19.84 9.24 0.25
N MET A 537 20.01 9.80 -0.95
CA MET A 537 20.56 11.14 -1.10
C MET A 537 19.44 12.15 -0.85
N ILE A 538 19.52 12.75 0.33
CA ILE A 538 18.90 14.02 0.68
C ILE A 538 19.35 15.09 -0.32
N SER A 539 18.41 15.90 -0.80
CA SER A 539 18.69 17.24 -1.30
C SER A 539 17.78 18.20 -0.52
N GLU A 540 18.34 18.79 0.53
CA GLU A 540 17.84 20.01 1.17
C GLU A 540 18.27 21.22 0.32
N ASP A 541 17.30 22.00 -0.15
CA ASP A 541 17.28 23.46 0.03
C ASP A 541 15.96 24.04 -0.53
N GLY A 542 15.13 24.62 0.36
CA GLY A 542 13.88 25.28 0.01
C GLY A 542 13.01 25.60 1.23
N THR A 543 13.06 26.86 1.67
CA THR A 543 12.38 27.51 2.81
C THR A 543 10.91 27.10 3.05
N PRO A 544 10.44 27.00 4.32
CA PRO A 544 9.08 26.63 4.66
C PRO A 544 8.10 27.77 4.38
N GLY A 545 7.14 27.55 3.49
CA GLY A 545 6.02 28.47 3.30
C GLY A 545 5.45 28.51 1.89
N GLN A 546 4.83 27.42 1.44
CA GLN A 546 3.70 27.49 0.51
C GLN A 546 2.94 26.16 0.54
N THR A 547 1.78 26.19 1.17
CA THR A 547 0.70 25.23 0.89
C THR A 547 0.56 25.13 -0.62
N ALA A 548 0.76 23.94 -1.19
CA ALA A 548 0.40 23.70 -2.59
C ALA A 548 -1.05 24.17 -2.77
N PRO A 549 -1.34 25.06 -3.74
CA PRO A 549 -2.68 25.58 -3.91
C PRO A 549 -3.63 24.39 -4.11
N ALA A 550 -4.71 24.36 -3.32
CA ALA A 550 -5.80 23.43 -3.56
C ALA A 550 -6.17 23.48 -5.05
N PRO A 551 -6.32 22.33 -5.73
CA PRO A 551 -6.63 22.30 -7.15
C PRO A 551 -7.86 23.18 -7.39
N ALA A 552 -7.75 24.11 -8.33
CA ALA A 552 -8.81 25.02 -8.66
C ALA A 552 -10.13 24.24 -8.86
N PRO A 553 -11.26 24.71 -8.29
CA PRO A 553 -12.54 24.04 -8.46
C PRO A 553 -12.81 23.87 -9.95
N MET A 554 -13.16 22.65 -10.37
CA MET A 554 -13.45 22.33 -11.76
C MET A 554 -14.51 23.29 -12.29
N THR A 555 -14.24 23.87 -13.46
CA THR A 555 -15.26 24.67 -14.15
C THR A 555 -16.42 23.76 -14.56
N PRO A 556 -17.65 24.29 -14.72
CA PRO A 556 -18.80 23.48 -15.14
C PRO A 556 -18.57 22.72 -16.45
N GLU A 557 -17.80 23.33 -17.38
CA GLU A 557 -17.42 22.70 -18.65
C GLU A 557 -16.45 21.52 -18.45
N GLU A 558 -15.47 21.65 -17.55
CA GLU A 558 -14.57 20.55 -17.21
C GLU A 558 -15.31 19.41 -16.52
N THR A 559 -16.26 19.70 -15.64
CA THR A 559 -17.09 18.67 -14.98
C THR A 559 -17.89 17.88 -16.02
N ALA A 560 -18.54 18.57 -16.96
CA ALA A 560 -19.30 17.92 -18.03
C ALA A 560 -18.41 17.06 -18.95
N ASP A 561 -17.22 17.56 -19.32
CA ASP A 561 -16.26 16.81 -20.13
C ASP A 561 -15.73 15.57 -19.38
N VAL A 562 -15.40 15.69 -18.08
CA VAL A 562 -14.95 14.55 -17.26
C VAL A 562 -16.04 13.49 -17.10
N GLU A 563 -17.29 13.90 -16.83
CA GLU A 563 -18.42 12.97 -16.77
C GLU A 563 -18.64 12.27 -18.11
N TYR A 564 -18.54 13.00 -19.23
CA TYR A 564 -18.65 12.41 -20.57
C TYR A 564 -17.55 11.38 -20.84
N LEU A 565 -16.28 11.74 -20.60
CA LEU A 565 -15.14 10.85 -20.82
C LEU A 565 -15.20 9.58 -19.96
N ASN A 566 -15.66 9.71 -18.72
CA ASN A 566 -15.76 8.58 -17.80
C ASN A 566 -16.90 7.61 -18.14
N ASN A 567 -18.04 8.13 -18.62
CA ASN A 567 -19.25 7.32 -18.85
C ASN A 567 -19.35 6.71 -20.26
N ASN A 568 -18.43 7.02 -21.17
CA ASN A 568 -18.51 6.56 -22.57
C ASN A 568 -17.29 5.71 -22.97
N ALA A 569 -17.57 4.58 -23.63
CA ALA A 569 -16.53 3.70 -24.20
C ALA A 569 -15.95 4.20 -25.54
N ALA A 570 -16.65 5.13 -26.19
CA ALA A 570 -16.20 5.81 -27.39
C ALA A 570 -16.36 7.33 -27.23
N TRP A 571 -15.28 8.06 -27.49
CA TRP A 571 -15.21 9.51 -27.33
C TRP A 571 -15.36 10.19 -28.68
N VAL A 572 -16.30 11.12 -28.76
CA VAL A 572 -16.42 12.04 -29.89
C VAL A 572 -15.70 13.32 -29.50
N LEU A 573 -14.54 13.58 -30.13
CA LEU A 573 -13.63 14.65 -29.71
C LEU A 573 -14.26 16.04 -29.83
N ALA A 574 -15.18 16.23 -30.79
CA ALA A 574 -15.93 17.47 -30.98
C ALA A 574 -16.92 17.80 -29.85
N LYS A 575 -17.24 16.83 -28.97
CA LYS A 575 -18.11 17.06 -27.79
C LYS A 575 -17.36 17.65 -26.61
N LEU A 576 -16.02 17.65 -26.64
CA LEU A 576 -15.18 18.19 -25.56
C LEU A 576 -15.06 19.70 -25.72
N THR A 577 -15.55 20.44 -24.73
CA THR A 577 -15.71 21.90 -24.83
C THR A 577 -14.72 22.68 -23.97
N SER A 578 -14.32 22.10 -22.84
CA SER A 578 -13.39 22.70 -21.89
C SER A 578 -11.97 22.83 -22.47
N PRO A 579 -11.13 23.75 -21.95
CA PRO A 579 -9.72 23.82 -22.33
C PRO A 579 -8.97 22.49 -22.11
N MET A 580 -9.26 21.79 -21.01
CA MET A 580 -8.73 20.45 -20.73
C MET A 580 -9.13 19.44 -21.80
N GLY A 581 -10.43 19.36 -22.12
CA GLY A 581 -10.98 18.43 -23.10
C GLY A 581 -10.46 18.69 -24.51
N LYS A 582 -10.31 19.96 -24.91
CA LYS A 582 -9.70 20.35 -26.18
C LYS A 582 -8.22 19.98 -26.27
N ALA A 583 -7.46 20.20 -25.19
CA ALA A 583 -6.06 19.78 -25.11
C ALA A 583 -5.91 18.25 -25.20
N LEU A 584 -6.84 17.50 -24.58
CA LEU A 584 -6.87 16.05 -24.66
C LEU A 584 -7.18 15.56 -26.07
N ALA A 585 -8.18 16.16 -26.73
CA ALA A 585 -8.51 15.87 -28.12
C ALA A 585 -7.32 16.12 -29.05
N GLN A 586 -6.62 17.25 -28.86
CA GLN A 586 -5.46 17.60 -29.66
C GLN A 586 -4.31 16.59 -29.46
N ALA A 587 -4.01 16.21 -28.21
CA ALA A 587 -2.98 15.21 -27.91
C ALA A 587 -3.24 13.86 -28.59
N LEU A 588 -4.50 13.42 -28.64
CA LEU A 588 -4.91 12.19 -29.33
C LEU A 588 -4.75 12.30 -30.85
N VAL A 589 -5.13 13.45 -31.44
CA VAL A 589 -5.02 13.72 -32.88
C VAL A 589 -3.57 13.83 -33.33
N ASP A 590 -2.71 14.44 -32.52
CA ASP A 590 -1.29 14.61 -32.82
C ASP A 590 -0.46 13.35 -32.49
N GLY A 591 -1.04 12.44 -31.68
CA GLY A 591 -0.33 11.29 -31.14
C GLY A 591 0.79 11.69 -30.20
N ASP A 592 0.59 12.76 -29.42
CA ASP A 592 1.54 13.26 -28.43
C ASP A 592 1.33 12.52 -27.10
N LEU A 593 2.21 11.55 -26.84
CA LEU A 593 2.16 10.71 -25.65
C LEU A 593 2.42 11.52 -24.36
N ASN A 594 3.28 12.55 -24.44
CA ASN A 594 3.61 13.41 -23.30
C ASN A 594 2.43 14.32 -22.96
N ALA A 595 1.85 14.99 -23.97
CA ALA A 595 0.68 15.84 -23.76
C ALA A 595 -0.54 15.05 -23.27
N LEU A 596 -0.70 13.80 -23.73
CA LEU A 596 -1.73 12.90 -23.24
C LEU A 596 -1.55 12.61 -21.75
N ALA A 597 -0.37 12.14 -21.34
CA ALA A 597 -0.12 11.74 -19.95
C ALA A 597 -0.15 12.93 -18.96
N ASN A 598 0.24 14.13 -19.42
CA ASN A 598 0.22 15.35 -18.61
C ASN A 598 -1.13 16.09 -18.60
N ASN A 599 -2.12 15.63 -19.35
CA ASN A 599 -3.44 16.27 -19.38
C ASN A 599 -4.12 16.15 -18.00
N ASP A 600 -4.79 17.21 -17.55
CA ASP A 600 -5.41 17.27 -16.22
C ASP A 600 -6.48 16.18 -16.00
N TYR A 601 -7.07 15.65 -17.08
CA TYR A 601 -7.96 14.48 -16.99
C TYR A 601 -7.26 13.26 -16.38
N PHE A 602 -5.98 13.03 -16.73
CA PHE A 602 -5.18 11.91 -16.23
C PHE A 602 -4.28 12.28 -15.04
N ALA A 603 -3.71 13.49 -15.03
CA ALA A 603 -2.73 13.91 -14.05
C ALA A 603 -3.36 14.30 -12.69
N VAL A 604 -4.59 14.79 -12.66
CA VAL A 604 -5.26 15.15 -11.40
C VAL A 604 -5.91 13.92 -10.79
N LYS A 605 -5.53 13.60 -9.55
CA LYS A 605 -5.99 12.41 -8.84
C LYS A 605 -7.52 12.37 -8.72
N GLY A 606 -8.14 11.31 -9.25
CA GLY A 606 -9.58 11.06 -9.14
C GLY A 606 -10.45 11.61 -10.27
N ARG A 607 -9.88 12.29 -11.29
CA ARG A 607 -10.64 12.77 -12.45
C ARG A 607 -10.91 11.67 -13.49
N CYS A 608 -9.90 10.93 -13.92
CA CYS A 608 -10.10 9.78 -14.80
C CYS A 608 -10.43 8.52 -13.97
N THR A 609 -11.65 8.00 -14.13
CA THR A 609 -12.13 6.75 -13.52
C THR A 609 -12.38 5.65 -14.56
N ASN A 610 -12.40 5.99 -15.85
CA ASN A 610 -12.55 5.02 -16.94
C ASN A 610 -11.30 4.14 -17.09
N THR A 611 -11.45 2.84 -16.86
CA THR A 611 -10.36 1.87 -16.83
C THR A 611 -9.62 1.73 -18.16
N GLN A 612 -10.32 1.82 -19.29
CA GLN A 612 -9.70 1.74 -20.61
C GLN A 612 -8.88 2.99 -20.91
N ALA A 613 -9.37 4.17 -20.51
CA ALA A 613 -8.64 5.42 -20.63
C ALA A 613 -7.35 5.42 -19.78
N ILE A 614 -7.42 4.92 -18.53
CA ILE A 614 -6.26 4.75 -17.66
C ILE A 614 -5.21 3.86 -18.34
N GLN A 615 -5.66 2.73 -18.91
CA GLN A 615 -4.78 1.78 -19.59
C GLN A 615 -4.09 2.38 -20.83
N ILE A 616 -4.81 3.21 -21.61
CA ILE A 616 -4.23 3.95 -22.75
C ILE A 616 -3.13 4.89 -22.26
N ALA A 617 -3.39 5.67 -21.20
CA ALA A 617 -2.42 6.58 -20.62
C ALA A 617 -1.20 5.84 -20.04
N ASP A 618 -1.40 4.67 -19.42
CA ASP A 618 -0.30 3.84 -18.91
C ASP A 618 0.59 3.30 -20.04
N MET A 619 -0.01 2.78 -21.11
CA MET A 619 0.75 2.29 -22.26
C MET A 619 1.46 3.42 -23.01
N ALA A 620 0.83 4.58 -23.14
CA ALA A 620 1.45 5.77 -23.71
C ALA A 620 2.64 6.23 -22.85
N TRP A 621 2.49 6.26 -21.53
CA TRP A 621 3.54 6.67 -20.61
C TRP A 621 4.74 5.73 -20.65
N GLN A 622 4.49 4.42 -20.59
CA GLN A 622 5.51 3.37 -20.68
C GLN A 622 6.34 3.44 -21.98
N ALA A 623 5.73 3.94 -23.07
CA ALA A 623 6.38 4.04 -24.36
C ALA A 623 7.31 5.26 -24.49
N ILE A 624 7.20 6.28 -23.65
CA ILE A 624 8.03 7.50 -23.72
C ILE A 624 9.49 7.14 -23.40
N GLY A 625 10.43 7.55 -24.25
CA GLY A 625 11.85 7.22 -24.12
C GLY A 625 12.22 5.80 -24.58
N SER A 626 11.24 4.97 -24.94
CA SER A 626 11.48 3.64 -25.49
C SER A 626 11.70 3.67 -27.02
N PRO A 627 12.34 2.65 -27.63
CA PRO A 627 12.41 2.53 -29.10
C PRO A 627 11.04 2.51 -29.78
N ASN A 628 9.98 2.14 -29.05
CA ASN A 628 8.62 2.00 -29.54
C ASN A 628 7.78 3.29 -29.40
N GLU A 629 8.34 4.40 -28.93
CA GLU A 629 7.65 5.68 -28.75
C GLU A 629 6.98 6.16 -30.05
N ARG A 630 7.75 6.19 -31.15
CA ARG A 630 7.25 6.60 -32.48
C ARG A 630 6.15 5.68 -32.98
N GLY A 631 6.26 4.38 -32.70
CA GLY A 631 5.25 3.38 -33.05
C GLY A 631 3.94 3.60 -32.30
N ASN A 632 4.01 3.89 -31.00
CA ASN A 632 2.84 4.22 -30.18
C ASN A 632 2.18 5.54 -30.61
N SER A 633 2.96 6.60 -30.89
CA SER A 633 2.44 7.85 -31.44
C SER A 633 1.68 7.64 -32.77
N ARG A 634 2.22 6.82 -33.67
CA ARG A 634 1.55 6.49 -34.95
C ARG A 634 0.26 5.69 -34.74
N LYS A 635 0.27 4.73 -33.81
CA LYS A 635 -0.91 3.90 -33.49
C LYS A 635 -2.01 4.69 -32.79
N MET A 636 -1.64 5.64 -31.94
CA MET A 636 -2.58 6.57 -31.32
C MET A 636 -3.30 7.40 -32.37
N ARG A 637 -2.57 7.99 -33.33
CA ARG A 637 -3.17 8.71 -34.46
C ARG A 637 -4.10 7.83 -35.31
N GLN A 638 -3.69 6.58 -35.56
CA GLN A 638 -4.50 5.61 -36.31
C GLN A 638 -5.81 5.24 -35.58
N GLY A 639 -5.82 5.29 -34.25
CA GLY A 639 -7.00 5.01 -33.44
C GLY A 639 -8.04 6.14 -33.45
N VAL A 640 -7.65 7.34 -33.88
CA VAL A 640 -8.59 8.45 -34.11
C VAL A 640 -9.21 8.30 -35.49
N LYS A 641 -10.51 7.94 -35.55
CA LYS A 641 -11.26 7.78 -36.80
C LYS A 641 -12.43 8.75 -36.83
N ASN A 642 -12.53 9.55 -37.90
CA ASN A 642 -13.63 10.51 -38.11
C ASN A 642 -13.90 11.43 -36.89
N GLY A 643 -12.85 11.88 -36.19
CA GLY A 643 -12.97 12.73 -35.00
C GLY A 643 -13.49 11.99 -33.76
N SER A 644 -13.41 10.66 -33.74
CA SER A 644 -13.81 9.82 -32.61
C SER A 644 -12.74 8.79 -32.26
N VAL A 645 -12.75 8.33 -31.02
CA VAL A 645 -11.83 7.32 -30.47
C VAL A 645 -12.65 6.23 -29.77
N ASP A 646 -12.55 4.99 -30.22
CA ASP A 646 -13.01 3.82 -29.46
C ASP A 646 -11.87 3.38 -28.53
N LEU A 647 -12.12 3.41 -27.22
CA LEU A 647 -11.08 3.14 -26.22
C LEU A 647 -10.58 1.69 -26.28
N ARG A 648 -11.45 0.73 -26.60
CA ARG A 648 -11.07 -0.67 -26.70
C ARG A 648 -10.21 -0.91 -27.95
N GLU A 649 -10.57 -0.32 -29.08
CA GLU A 649 -9.72 -0.38 -30.29
C GLU A 649 -8.36 0.27 -30.04
N MET A 650 -8.33 1.43 -29.37
CA MET A 650 -7.10 2.14 -29.04
C MET A 650 -6.18 1.30 -28.15
N VAL A 651 -6.73 0.64 -27.11
CA VAL A 651 -5.96 -0.27 -26.26
C VAL A 651 -5.32 -1.40 -27.08
N ASN A 652 -6.11 -2.03 -27.95
CA ASN A 652 -5.61 -3.12 -28.81
C ASN A 652 -4.53 -2.66 -29.80
N LEU A 653 -4.61 -1.42 -30.29
CA LEU A 653 -3.61 -0.86 -31.19
C LEU A 653 -2.28 -0.58 -30.49
N LEU A 654 -2.31 0.00 -29.29
CA LEU A 654 -1.12 0.29 -28.49
C LEU A 654 -0.46 -0.99 -27.95
N ALA A 655 -1.26 -1.99 -27.55
CA ALA A 655 -0.75 -3.28 -27.06
C ALA A 655 0.12 -4.02 -28.09
N ARG A 656 -0.12 -3.82 -29.39
CA ARG A 656 0.69 -4.42 -30.48
C ARG A 656 2.10 -3.85 -30.59
N VAL A 657 2.35 -2.67 -30.00
CA VAL A 657 3.62 -1.95 -30.09
C VAL A 657 4.17 -1.66 -28.69
N ARG A 658 3.86 -2.54 -27.72
CA ARG A 658 4.33 -2.37 -26.35
C ARG A 658 5.86 -2.45 -26.29
N PRO A 659 6.55 -1.55 -25.57
CA PRO A 659 7.99 -1.62 -25.39
C PRO A 659 8.41 -2.88 -24.62
N SER A 660 9.41 -3.59 -25.13
CA SER A 660 10.09 -4.71 -24.45
C SER A 660 11.38 -4.28 -23.74
N GLU A 661 11.94 -3.13 -24.12
CA GLU A 661 13.19 -2.57 -23.61
C GLU A 661 13.01 -1.06 -23.34
N ASN A 662 13.77 -0.52 -22.37
CA ASN A 662 13.74 0.91 -21.98
C ASN A 662 12.32 1.43 -21.70
N VAL A 663 11.51 0.63 -21.02
CA VAL A 663 10.17 1.01 -20.55
C VAL A 663 10.31 2.14 -19.54
N ASN A 664 9.52 3.21 -19.69
CA ASN A 664 9.48 4.26 -18.69
C ASN A 664 8.89 3.72 -17.38
N THR A 665 9.73 3.64 -16.33
CA THR A 665 9.36 3.19 -14.98
C THR A 665 9.09 4.35 -14.02
N ALA A 666 9.29 5.59 -14.45
CA ALA A 666 8.99 6.76 -13.62
C ALA A 666 7.48 6.84 -13.32
N PRO A 667 7.08 7.36 -12.15
CA PRO A 667 5.67 7.61 -11.87
C PRO A 667 5.10 8.58 -12.91
N ARG A 668 3.83 8.37 -13.30
CA ARG A 668 3.12 9.31 -14.18
C ARG A 668 3.05 10.69 -13.54
N PRO A 669 2.97 11.77 -14.34
CA PRO A 669 2.72 13.11 -13.85
C PRO A 669 1.47 13.13 -12.97
N ALA A 670 1.60 13.64 -11.74
CA ALA A 670 0.50 13.80 -10.80
C ALA A 670 0.43 15.27 -10.36
N LYS A 671 -0.78 15.85 -10.36
CA LYS A 671 -1.07 17.22 -9.93
C LYS A 671 -2.00 17.24 -8.72
#